data_AF-A0A832LTI0-F1
#
_entry.id   AF-A0A832LTI0-F1
#
_cell.length_a   1.000
_cell.length_b   1.000
_cell.length_c   1.000
_cell.angle_alpha   90.00
_cell.angle_beta   90.00
_cell.angle_gamma   90.00
#
_symmetry.space_group_name_H-M   'P 1'
#
loop_
_entity.id
_entity.type
_entity.pdbx_description
1 polymer ?
#
loop_
_entity_poly.entity_id
_entity_poly.type
_entity_poly.pdbx_seq_one_letter_code
_entity_poly.pdbx_strand_id
1 'polypeptide(L)'
;AADGTAAAGSGAAHDGGAPTDVGIAALSGALASADGASAAEAIESPVTRPTTRRFLNEQMREALRQRWRLAELEVQGLRASFEDRSVVPVARVGVELDELTLKDSSGSEASAGLTLDLRLSGRMPGLARRITAWGVFTPFAVHKRLALDLMAEGVRPESIRTYLEAAGLESELDDATLRARFEADAYPLDGGGMSVFAHLRDVSFRDGQRPLLALDRVLVDGLTWTPAERRISVDLVEIRGPAVSGRREPGGVLGVLGLRTATPRDVRHKPAASAAPAAKAAAKTQAESAQASSSPVMDEPFKAAPAATAPTSAEPPWTFELAKFRWTDFDLSLDDRVVSPGRPLRLNDAMLELTGLAYGGDPRNPGRPGTVLARFSSPDLAERLEIRGTMTPSPRSLAFDLSVEGDGLSSEAAGRYLRPLGVEPAVGAGMLRVKASGSMRQLDEGIDATLSLDGLAWKDGENELAAIDRLRVADLLTAPNRTSLGRVELVRPRLAAVREKDGTLRVAGMRLLAGGPTAAAGPVAGQEAVASADGRVAPPPQVGAKVTRLNDLTLESGRLSWRDESVGPVVEMTADLDMRLSGMVLGEDAPAAKLSKLSVRIGDVVEELSATGSLNLSSGATVAGLDLAARGIREGPLSAYMPDGVRLDLADGHLKARLDLDLRPHPLGGKRISLAVRQADLRDGPKGKPLAAMERFELTLPRLDPDGGLIHIGKVSSTGLAGDVTRTAEGYIRTLGLVLGEPPRRKAADAPAQGAAPAQGAAPAHDLAPKQEQPPLVATAKAEPDPVVAAAPAISISAPKPPPLVRLDEVDLNLERLGFADEARPDAAPIELRKFRLSSLKPVEMMGGAAQTLPPAELRLVGEIAPIAGELRLDATLAPWANPATLRMDLKVSRL
;
A
#
# COMPACT_ATOMS: atom_id res chain seq x y z
N ALA A 1 16.49 1.44 -74.52
CA ALA A 1 15.12 1.89 -74.83
C ALA A 1 14.88 3.12 -73.97
N ALA A 2 14.76 4.32 -74.55
CA ALA A 2 13.65 4.77 -75.41
C ALA A 2 12.37 4.87 -74.56
N ASP A 3 11.86 6.05 -74.23
CA ASP A 3 11.18 7.05 -75.10
C ASP A 3 9.86 6.49 -75.67
N GLY A 4 8.71 7.18 -75.61
CA GLY A 4 8.39 8.44 -74.92
C GLY A 4 7.12 9.13 -75.48
N THR A 5 6.36 9.84 -74.63
CA THR A 5 5.35 10.89 -74.95
C THR A 5 4.09 10.59 -75.81
N ALA A 6 3.06 11.45 -75.64
CA ALA A 6 1.89 11.72 -76.52
C ALA A 6 0.78 10.64 -76.64
N ALA A 7 -0.50 10.93 -76.97
CA ALA A 7 -1.31 12.17 -76.87
C ALA A 7 -2.84 11.88 -77.02
N ALA A 8 -3.67 12.91 -76.96
CA ALA A 8 -5.14 12.95 -76.77
C ALA A 8 -6.09 12.33 -77.84
N GLY A 9 -7.32 12.00 -77.38
CA GLY A 9 -8.61 12.22 -78.10
C GLY A 9 -9.21 11.05 -78.92
N SER A 10 -10.53 10.98 -79.20
CA SER A 10 -11.70 11.75 -78.68
C SER A 10 -13.06 11.20 -79.17
N GLY A 11 -14.13 11.32 -78.35
CA GLY A 11 -15.56 11.38 -78.79
C GLY A 11 -16.37 10.08 -78.99
N ALA A 12 -17.70 10.09 -79.16
CA ALA A 12 -18.72 11.14 -78.90
C ALA A 12 -20.19 10.62 -79.03
N ALA A 13 -21.13 11.15 -78.20
CA ALA A 13 -22.61 11.27 -78.38
C ALA A 13 -23.15 12.10 -77.17
N HIS A 14 -23.95 13.18 -77.21
CA HIS A 14 -25.21 13.57 -77.90
C HIS A 14 -26.44 12.72 -77.52
N ASP A 15 -27.62 13.28 -77.13
CA ASP A 15 -28.03 14.64 -76.70
C ASP A 15 -29.37 14.53 -75.89
N GLY A 16 -30.15 15.53 -75.43
CA GLY A 16 -30.24 17.02 -75.53
C GLY A 16 -31.60 17.49 -74.92
N GLY A 17 -31.97 18.77 -74.73
CA GLY A 17 -31.26 20.05 -74.87
C GLY A 17 -32.20 21.29 -74.88
N ALA A 18 -31.88 22.35 -74.08
CA ALA A 18 -32.28 23.77 -74.24
C ALA A 18 -33.77 24.19 -73.95
N PRO A 19 -34.17 25.51 -73.96
CA PRO A 19 -33.39 26.75 -74.26
C PRO A 19 -33.62 28.03 -73.39
N THR A 20 -32.66 28.99 -73.49
CA THR A 20 -32.71 30.50 -73.44
C THR A 20 -33.52 31.28 -72.37
N ASP A 21 -33.08 32.39 -71.73
CA ASP A 21 -32.08 33.48 -71.98
C ASP A 21 -32.59 34.76 -72.73
N VAL A 22 -31.96 35.93 -72.44
CA VAL A 22 -31.97 37.30 -73.07
C VAL A 22 -32.19 38.47 -72.08
N GLY A 23 -31.28 39.47 -72.07
CA GLY A 23 -31.48 40.82 -71.47
C GLY A 23 -30.21 41.69 -71.39
N ILE A 24 -30.17 42.89 -72.01
CA ILE A 24 -28.92 43.66 -72.30
C ILE A 24 -29.05 45.18 -71.96
N ALA A 25 -27.95 45.80 -71.47
CA ALA A 25 -27.64 47.27 -71.45
C ALA A 25 -28.49 48.21 -70.54
N ALA A 26 -28.06 49.44 -70.16
CA ALA A 26 -26.75 50.13 -70.02
C ALA A 26 -26.94 51.52 -69.32
N LEU A 27 -25.89 52.38 -69.32
CA LEU A 27 -25.80 53.82 -68.93
C LEU A 27 -25.51 54.16 -67.45
N SER A 28 -24.92 55.31 -67.07
CA SER A 28 -23.70 56.02 -67.55
C SER A 28 -23.49 57.38 -66.81
N GLY A 29 -22.31 57.62 -66.22
CA GLY A 29 -21.83 58.94 -65.75
C GLY A 29 -22.44 59.50 -64.45
N ALA A 30 -21.97 60.63 -63.87
CA ALA A 30 -20.66 61.31 -63.98
C ALA A 30 -20.50 62.40 -62.88
N LEU A 31 -19.25 62.68 -62.47
CA LEU A 31 -18.71 63.95 -61.92
C LEU A 31 -19.32 64.66 -60.66
N ALA A 32 -18.43 64.83 -59.66
CA ALA A 32 -18.07 66.09 -58.99
C ALA A 32 -18.90 66.73 -57.83
N SER A 33 -18.31 66.61 -56.62
CA SER A 33 -17.91 67.70 -55.68
C SER A 33 -18.91 68.53 -54.85
N ALA A 34 -18.41 68.97 -53.67
CA ALA A 34 -18.88 70.05 -52.79
C ALA A 34 -20.21 69.81 -52.01
N ASP A 35 -20.42 70.31 -50.78
CA ASP A 35 -19.50 70.79 -49.72
C ASP A 35 -20.25 70.82 -48.37
N GLY A 36 -19.55 71.01 -47.24
CA GLY A 36 -20.19 71.45 -45.98
C GLY A 36 -19.63 70.87 -44.67
N ALA A 37 -19.19 71.76 -43.76
CA ALA A 37 -18.69 71.41 -42.44
C ALA A 37 -19.21 72.36 -41.34
N SER A 38 -19.54 71.81 -40.17
CA SER A 38 -19.77 72.48 -38.87
C SER A 38 -19.71 71.39 -37.78
N ALA A 39 -19.05 71.46 -36.62
CA ALA A 39 -18.81 72.54 -35.64
C ALA A 39 -20.11 72.94 -34.88
N ALA A 40 -20.15 73.08 -33.54
CA ALA A 40 -19.22 72.71 -32.46
C ALA A 40 -19.98 72.65 -31.10
N GLU A 41 -19.25 72.68 -29.96
CA GLU A 41 -19.69 72.65 -28.54
C GLU A 41 -20.10 71.26 -27.98
N ALA A 42 -19.58 70.69 -26.89
CA ALA A 42 -18.73 71.07 -25.73
C ALA A 42 -19.46 71.30 -24.39
N ILE A 43 -19.29 70.33 -23.47
CA ILE A 43 -19.40 70.47 -22.00
C ILE A 43 -18.26 69.66 -21.37
N GLU A 44 -17.58 70.19 -20.36
CA GLU A 44 -16.31 69.65 -19.84
C GLU A 44 -16.43 68.92 -18.49
N SER A 45 -15.82 67.74 -18.39
CA SER A 45 -14.95 67.26 -17.27
C SER A 45 -15.52 67.18 -15.82
N PRO A 46 -14.76 66.66 -14.82
CA PRO A 46 -13.59 65.77 -14.82
C PRO A 46 -14.01 64.31 -14.38
N VAL A 47 -13.19 63.28 -14.17
CA VAL A 47 -11.81 63.14 -13.65
C VAL A 47 -11.07 61.99 -14.35
N THR A 48 -9.79 62.19 -14.66
CA THR A 48 -8.93 61.22 -15.36
C THR A 48 -8.05 60.39 -14.41
N ARG A 49 -7.89 59.10 -14.72
CA ARG A 49 -6.74 58.30 -14.24
C ARG A 49 -5.49 58.66 -15.06
N PRO A 50 -4.28 58.70 -14.49
CA PRO A 50 -3.07 59.04 -15.24
C PRO A 50 -2.69 57.93 -16.23
N THR A 51 -2.88 58.18 -17.52
CA THR A 51 -2.41 57.30 -18.60
C THR A 51 -1.00 57.70 -19.04
N THR A 52 -0.01 56.85 -18.77
CA THR A 52 1.37 57.01 -19.26
C THR A 52 1.47 56.71 -20.76
N ARG A 53 0.95 57.62 -21.59
CA ARG A 53 0.91 57.54 -23.07
C ARG A 53 1.50 58.79 -23.74
N ARG A 54 2.82 59.00 -23.64
CA ARG A 54 3.54 59.95 -24.53
C ARG A 54 5.09 59.82 -24.47
N PHE A 55 5.68 58.96 -25.30
CA PHE A 55 7.13 59.02 -25.66
C PHE A 55 7.42 58.57 -27.11
N LEU A 56 6.46 58.82 -28.01
CA LEU A 56 6.64 58.72 -29.47
C LEU A 56 6.19 60.05 -30.05
N ASN A 57 7.14 60.88 -30.50
CA ASN A 57 6.85 62.10 -31.25
C ASN A 57 6.44 61.75 -32.69
N GLU A 58 5.93 62.72 -33.44
CA GLU A 58 5.47 62.44 -34.81
C GLU A 58 6.62 62.07 -35.74
N GLN A 59 7.80 62.69 -35.61
CA GLN A 59 8.99 62.27 -36.37
C GLN A 59 9.33 60.79 -36.19
N MET A 60 9.19 60.23 -34.98
CA MET A 60 9.48 58.82 -34.73
C MET A 60 8.32 57.90 -35.17
N ARG A 61 7.09 58.40 -35.27
CA ARG A 61 6.00 57.69 -35.98
C ARG A 61 6.21 57.69 -37.49
N GLU A 62 6.68 58.79 -38.06
CA GLU A 62 7.01 58.94 -39.47
C GLU A 62 8.23 58.06 -39.84
N ALA A 63 9.23 58.00 -38.97
CA ALA A 63 10.35 57.09 -39.08
C ALA A 63 9.90 55.62 -38.99
N LEU A 64 8.96 55.27 -38.09
CA LEU A 64 8.36 53.92 -38.02
C LEU A 64 7.48 53.55 -39.23
N ARG A 65 7.16 54.49 -40.15
CA ARG A 65 6.55 54.19 -41.47
C ARG A 65 7.58 53.82 -42.54
N GLN A 66 8.86 54.07 -42.32
CA GLN A 66 9.92 53.69 -43.26
C GLN A 66 10.18 52.18 -43.20
N ARG A 67 10.66 51.59 -44.31
CA ARG A 67 11.08 50.17 -44.34
C ARG A 67 12.50 50.05 -43.79
N TRP A 68 12.62 49.85 -42.48
CA TRP A 68 13.88 49.56 -41.83
C TRP A 68 14.42 48.19 -42.29
N ARG A 69 15.66 48.15 -42.79
CA ARG A 69 16.42 46.90 -42.97
C ARG A 69 17.57 46.91 -41.96
N LEU A 70 17.61 45.91 -41.08
CA LEU A 70 18.76 45.68 -40.22
C LEU A 70 19.78 44.86 -41.02
N ALA A 71 20.86 45.49 -41.48
CA ALA A 71 21.92 44.79 -42.22
C ALA A 71 22.93 44.10 -41.28
N GLU A 72 23.24 44.74 -40.15
CA GLU A 72 24.14 44.21 -39.13
C GLU A 72 23.78 44.89 -37.80
N LEU A 73 23.70 44.12 -36.71
CA LEU A 73 23.71 44.62 -35.34
C LEU A 73 24.90 43.97 -34.63
N GLU A 74 25.92 44.76 -34.36
CA GLU A 74 27.05 44.38 -33.50
C GLU A 74 26.89 45.05 -32.13
N VAL A 75 27.01 44.25 -31.07
CA VAL A 75 26.94 44.68 -29.67
C VAL A 75 28.12 44.08 -28.93
N GLN A 76 29.15 44.89 -28.69
CA GLN A 76 30.34 44.50 -27.94
C GLN A 76 30.26 44.94 -26.48
N GLY A 77 30.75 44.13 -25.55
CA GLY A 77 30.97 44.50 -24.15
C GLY A 77 29.71 44.90 -23.35
N LEU A 78 28.50 44.51 -23.80
CA LEU A 78 27.25 44.83 -23.11
C LEU A 78 27.21 44.18 -21.74
N ARG A 79 27.01 44.98 -20.69
CA ARG A 79 26.78 44.49 -19.32
C ARG A 79 25.37 44.83 -18.87
N ALA A 80 24.59 43.80 -18.60
CA ALA A 80 23.27 43.89 -17.99
C ALA A 80 23.29 43.21 -16.62
N SER A 81 22.55 43.76 -15.65
CA SER A 81 22.39 43.17 -14.33
C SER A 81 20.93 43.24 -13.92
N PHE A 82 20.36 42.09 -13.59
CA PHE A 82 19.03 41.96 -13.00
C PHE A 82 19.18 41.81 -11.48
N GLU A 83 18.54 42.69 -10.70
CA GLU A 83 18.51 42.62 -9.24
C GLU A 83 17.08 42.34 -8.77
N ASP A 84 16.83 41.12 -8.31
CA ASP A 84 15.52 40.71 -7.81
C ASP A 84 15.42 40.90 -6.30
N ARG A 85 14.62 41.90 -5.92
CA ARG A 85 14.33 42.26 -4.53
C ARG A 85 13.10 41.54 -3.95
N SER A 86 12.45 40.65 -4.71
CA SER A 86 11.36 39.81 -4.21
C SER A 86 11.85 38.63 -3.37
N VAL A 87 13.10 38.22 -3.57
CA VAL A 87 13.78 37.15 -2.82
C VAL A 87 14.82 37.71 -1.83
N VAL A 88 15.08 36.97 -0.76
CA VAL A 88 16.02 37.35 0.32
C VAL A 88 16.96 36.17 0.62
N PRO A 89 18.29 36.33 0.49
CA PRO A 89 19.01 37.53 0.05
C PRO A 89 18.74 37.88 -1.42
N VAL A 90 18.72 39.19 -1.71
CA VAL A 90 18.46 39.78 -3.03
C VAL A 90 19.32 39.11 -4.11
N ALA A 91 18.68 38.45 -5.07
CA ALA A 91 19.38 37.76 -6.13
C ALA A 91 19.91 38.77 -7.17
N ARG A 92 21.12 38.54 -7.67
CA ARG A 92 21.76 39.37 -8.70
C ARG A 92 22.28 38.49 -9.82
N VAL A 93 21.61 38.53 -10.97
CA VAL A 93 22.02 37.80 -12.17
C VAL A 93 22.67 38.80 -13.12
N GLY A 94 23.97 38.61 -13.38
CA GLY A 94 24.72 39.37 -14.37
C GLY A 94 24.73 38.68 -15.73
N VAL A 95 24.71 39.47 -16.81
CA VAL A 95 25.04 39.05 -18.17
C VAL A 95 26.07 40.03 -18.71
N GLU A 96 27.24 39.53 -19.09
CA GLU A 96 28.23 40.30 -19.84
C GLU A 96 28.39 39.64 -21.21
N LEU A 97 27.93 40.29 -22.27
CA LEU A 97 28.16 39.84 -23.64
C LEU A 97 29.48 40.44 -24.13
N ASP A 98 30.42 39.59 -24.51
CA ASP A 98 31.70 40.01 -25.08
C ASP A 98 31.48 40.42 -26.56
N GLU A 99 30.76 39.58 -27.32
CA GLU A 99 30.36 39.79 -28.72
C GLU A 99 28.91 39.30 -28.92
N LEU A 100 28.02 40.15 -29.42
CA LEU A 100 26.76 39.73 -30.04
C LEU A 100 26.66 40.36 -31.44
N THR A 101 26.72 39.50 -32.45
CA THR A 101 26.63 39.86 -33.87
C THR A 101 25.38 39.22 -34.45
N LEU A 102 24.47 40.03 -34.98
CA LEU A 102 23.36 39.62 -35.84
C LEU A 102 23.65 40.17 -37.25
N LYS A 103 23.95 39.29 -38.21
CA LYS A 103 24.21 39.70 -39.60
C LYS A 103 23.08 39.29 -40.51
N ASP A 104 22.66 40.20 -41.39
CA ASP A 104 21.69 39.91 -42.43
C ASP A 104 22.33 39.06 -43.55
N SER A 105 21.88 37.82 -43.67
CA SER A 105 22.28 36.88 -44.70
C SER A 105 21.21 36.70 -45.80
N SER A 106 20.15 37.53 -45.80
CA SER A 106 19.13 37.49 -46.85
C SER A 106 19.65 38.06 -48.17
N GLY A 107 19.58 37.22 -49.22
CA GLY A 107 19.83 37.62 -50.61
C GLY A 107 18.94 38.77 -51.07
N SER A 108 19.21 39.33 -52.25
CA SER A 108 18.64 40.63 -52.68
C SER A 108 17.13 40.65 -52.99
N GLU A 109 16.38 39.57 -52.71
CA GLU A 109 14.93 39.49 -52.96
C GLU A 109 14.13 39.81 -51.70
N ALA A 110 13.54 41.02 -51.66
CA ALA A 110 12.76 41.54 -50.53
C ALA A 110 11.40 40.84 -50.27
N SER A 111 11.18 39.69 -50.88
CA SER A 111 10.05 38.77 -50.72
C SER A 111 10.36 37.61 -49.76
N ALA A 112 11.63 37.22 -49.62
CA ALA A 112 12.08 36.30 -48.57
C ALA A 112 12.28 37.09 -47.27
N GLY A 113 11.70 36.60 -46.16
CA GLY A 113 11.79 37.30 -44.87
C GLY A 113 13.21 37.32 -44.31
N LEU A 114 13.58 38.42 -43.64
CA LEU A 114 14.92 38.69 -43.10
C LEU A 114 15.53 37.47 -42.40
N THR A 115 16.64 36.97 -42.95
CA THR A 115 17.47 35.92 -42.36
C THR A 115 18.60 36.56 -41.58
N LEU A 116 18.72 36.18 -40.30
CA LEU A 116 19.75 36.69 -39.40
C LEU A 116 20.66 35.55 -38.95
N ASP A 117 21.94 35.68 -39.27
CA ASP A 117 23.01 34.86 -38.70
C ASP A 117 23.33 35.38 -37.30
N LEU A 118 23.11 34.55 -36.28
CA LEU A 118 23.45 34.85 -34.89
C LEU A 118 24.85 34.33 -34.57
N ARG A 119 25.64 35.18 -33.93
CA ARG A 119 26.84 34.81 -33.19
C ARG A 119 26.84 35.55 -31.85
N LEU A 120 26.79 34.80 -30.76
CA LEU A 120 26.84 35.31 -29.39
C LEU A 120 27.99 34.65 -28.64
N SER A 121 28.82 35.45 -27.99
CA SER A 121 29.75 35.04 -26.96
C SER A 121 29.68 35.98 -25.75
N GLY A 122 29.78 35.40 -24.56
CA GLY A 122 29.69 36.15 -23.31
C GLY A 122 29.83 35.25 -22.10
N ARG A 123 29.43 35.78 -20.95
CA ARG A 123 29.51 35.13 -19.65
C ARG A 123 28.39 35.62 -18.74
N MET A 124 27.99 34.79 -17.79
CA MET A 124 27.05 35.18 -16.74
C MET A 124 27.76 35.04 -15.39
N PRO A 125 28.25 36.15 -14.79
CA PRO A 125 28.95 36.12 -13.51
C PRO A 125 28.13 35.39 -12.44
N GLY A 126 28.69 34.32 -11.87
CA GLY A 126 28.00 33.45 -10.93
C GLY A 126 26.91 32.56 -11.55
N LEU A 127 26.92 32.31 -12.86
CA LEU A 127 26.09 31.25 -13.47
C LEU A 127 26.86 30.43 -14.51
N ALA A 128 27.62 31.06 -15.41
CA ALA A 128 28.43 30.39 -16.43
C ALA A 128 29.66 31.22 -16.82
N ARG A 129 30.85 30.61 -16.76
CA ARG A 129 32.14 31.23 -17.11
C ARG A 129 32.20 31.65 -18.59
N ARG A 130 31.62 30.85 -19.48
CA ARG A 130 31.46 31.16 -20.91
C ARG A 130 30.13 30.63 -21.43
N ILE A 131 29.43 31.43 -22.21
CA ILE A 131 28.27 31.04 -23.02
C ILE A 131 28.58 31.43 -24.45
N THR A 132 28.40 30.48 -25.37
CA THR A 132 28.45 30.71 -26.81
C THR A 132 27.22 30.11 -27.47
N ALA A 133 26.54 30.91 -28.29
CA ALA A 133 25.46 30.43 -29.15
C ALA A 133 25.70 30.93 -30.57
N TRP A 134 25.44 30.09 -31.57
CA TRP A 134 25.53 30.48 -32.97
C TRP A 134 24.47 29.76 -33.79
N GLY A 135 24.08 30.35 -34.92
CA GLY A 135 23.03 29.77 -35.75
C GLY A 135 22.36 30.78 -36.67
N VAL A 136 21.17 30.45 -37.17
CA VAL A 136 20.44 31.24 -38.17
C VAL A 136 18.94 31.26 -37.85
N PHE A 137 18.28 32.39 -38.02
CA PHE A 137 16.83 32.52 -37.79
C PHE A 137 16.13 33.52 -38.71
N THR A 138 14.85 33.28 -39.01
CA THR A 138 14.01 34.09 -39.93
C THR A 138 12.79 34.69 -39.20
N PRO A 139 12.99 35.56 -38.18
CA PRO A 139 11.93 35.93 -37.22
C PRO A 139 10.75 36.68 -37.85
N PHE A 140 10.97 37.35 -38.98
CA PHE A 140 9.98 38.18 -39.69
C PHE A 140 9.42 37.53 -40.97
N ALA A 141 9.85 36.32 -41.31
CA ALA A 141 9.22 35.53 -42.36
C ALA A 141 7.83 35.01 -41.92
N VAL A 142 6.99 34.66 -42.89
CA VAL A 142 5.74 33.90 -42.64
C VAL A 142 6.08 32.52 -42.06
N HIS A 143 7.14 31.89 -42.59
CA HIS A 143 7.74 30.67 -42.06
C HIS A 143 8.89 31.04 -41.12
N LYS A 144 8.62 31.06 -39.83
CA LYS A 144 9.58 31.46 -38.79
C LYS A 144 10.49 30.28 -38.48
N ARG A 145 11.75 30.35 -38.88
CA ARG A 145 12.75 29.32 -38.59
C ARG A 145 13.75 29.79 -37.55
N LEU A 146 14.26 28.86 -36.76
CA LEU A 146 15.31 29.06 -35.77
C LEU A 146 16.17 27.80 -35.73
N ALA A 147 17.48 27.94 -35.94
CA ALA A 147 18.45 26.86 -35.77
C ALA A 147 19.62 27.39 -34.95
N LEU A 148 19.90 26.79 -33.79
CA LEU A 148 20.90 27.22 -32.82
C LEU A 148 21.73 26.05 -32.30
N ASP A 149 23.06 26.16 -32.37
CA ASP A 149 23.96 25.48 -31.45
C ASP A 149 24.07 26.33 -30.16
N LEU A 150 24.03 25.69 -28.99
CA LEU A 150 24.29 26.30 -27.69
C LEU A 150 25.36 25.52 -26.93
N MET A 151 26.33 26.25 -26.38
CA MET A 151 27.30 25.72 -25.43
C MET A 151 27.49 26.70 -24.25
N ALA A 152 27.47 26.16 -23.03
CA ALA A 152 27.83 26.88 -21.81
C ALA A 152 28.89 26.07 -21.04
N GLU A 153 29.91 26.73 -20.51
CA GLU A 153 31.06 26.14 -19.83
C GLU A 153 31.30 26.82 -18.49
N GLY A 154 31.75 26.05 -17.50
CA GLY A 154 31.91 26.50 -16.12
C GLY A 154 30.61 26.99 -15.51
N VAL A 155 29.57 26.17 -15.65
CA VAL A 155 28.24 26.41 -15.10
C VAL A 155 28.27 26.16 -13.59
N ARG A 156 28.03 27.22 -12.82
CA ARG A 156 28.00 27.27 -11.35
C ARG A 156 26.87 28.20 -10.90
N PRO A 157 25.73 27.71 -10.40
CA PRO A 157 24.53 28.52 -10.17
C PRO A 157 24.56 29.36 -8.87
N GLU A 158 25.66 30.06 -8.61
CA GLU A 158 25.89 30.89 -7.42
C GLU A 158 24.94 32.11 -7.36
N SER A 159 24.74 32.79 -8.49
CA SER A 159 23.88 33.97 -8.66
C SER A 159 22.38 33.69 -8.49
N ILE A 160 21.97 32.45 -8.75
CA ILE A 160 20.59 31.97 -8.60
C ILE A 160 20.39 31.11 -7.34
N ARG A 161 21.40 31.05 -6.46
CA ARG A 161 21.38 30.24 -5.23
C ARG A 161 20.14 30.52 -4.38
N THR A 162 19.72 31.77 -4.21
CA THR A 162 18.51 32.11 -3.43
C THR A 162 17.26 31.40 -3.97
N TYR A 163 17.11 31.26 -5.29
CA TYR A 163 15.96 30.56 -5.88
C TYR A 163 16.05 29.04 -5.70
N LEU A 164 17.26 28.47 -5.76
CA LEU A 164 17.47 27.06 -5.45
C LEU A 164 17.14 26.80 -3.97
N GLU A 165 17.70 27.58 -3.05
CA GLU A 165 17.45 27.46 -1.60
C GLU A 165 15.97 27.63 -1.26
N ALA A 166 15.27 28.58 -1.90
CA ALA A 166 13.82 28.76 -1.75
C ALA A 166 12.99 27.59 -2.32
N ALA A 167 13.51 26.85 -3.30
CA ALA A 167 12.94 25.61 -3.82
C ALA A 167 13.36 24.37 -2.99
N GLY A 168 14.14 24.54 -1.92
CA GLY A 168 14.68 23.43 -1.12
C GLY A 168 15.81 22.67 -1.81
N LEU A 169 16.56 23.34 -2.71
CA LEU A 169 17.65 22.78 -3.50
C LEU A 169 18.98 23.51 -3.23
N GLU A 170 20.07 22.77 -3.31
CA GLU A 170 21.45 23.26 -3.27
C GLU A 170 22.18 22.70 -4.51
N SER A 171 23.27 23.32 -4.96
CA SER A 171 24.03 22.85 -6.13
C SER A 171 25.39 22.28 -5.74
N GLU A 172 25.75 21.17 -6.39
CA GLU A 172 27.02 20.45 -6.31
C GLU A 172 27.87 20.63 -7.58
N LEU A 173 27.59 21.65 -8.41
CA LEU A 173 28.23 21.86 -9.73
C LEU A 173 29.55 22.63 -9.63
N ASP A 174 30.64 22.03 -10.14
CA ASP A 174 32.02 22.56 -10.04
C ASP A 174 32.54 23.24 -11.31
N ASP A 175 32.51 22.61 -12.49
CA ASP A 175 32.90 23.25 -13.77
C ASP A 175 32.04 22.74 -14.92
N ALA A 176 30.73 22.67 -14.68
CA ALA A 176 29.82 21.96 -15.55
C ALA A 176 29.72 22.58 -16.95
N THR A 177 29.57 21.70 -17.95
CA THR A 177 29.51 22.06 -19.37
C THR A 177 28.22 21.50 -19.97
N LEU A 178 27.42 22.39 -20.54
CA LEU A 178 26.21 22.09 -21.31
C LEU A 178 26.51 22.27 -22.80
N ARG A 179 26.04 21.33 -23.62
CA ARG A 179 25.91 21.46 -25.08
C ARG A 179 24.52 21.00 -25.50
N ALA A 180 23.94 21.68 -26.48
CA ALA A 180 22.67 21.31 -27.10
C ALA A 180 22.56 21.94 -28.50
N ARG A 181 21.76 21.33 -29.37
CA ARG A 181 21.28 21.92 -30.63
C ARG A 181 19.77 22.01 -30.62
N PHE A 182 19.24 23.16 -31.03
CA PHE A 182 17.81 23.41 -31.09
C PHE A 182 17.43 23.95 -32.48
N GLU A 183 16.58 23.21 -33.17
CA GLU A 183 15.93 23.62 -34.42
C GLU A 183 14.42 23.77 -34.17
N ALA A 184 13.80 24.80 -34.72
CA ALA A 184 12.36 24.99 -34.69
C ALA A 184 11.87 25.74 -35.93
N ASP A 185 10.71 25.34 -36.41
CA ASP A 185 10.02 25.92 -37.57
C ASP A 185 8.56 26.19 -37.16
N ALA A 186 8.08 27.41 -37.32
CA ALA A 186 6.78 27.85 -36.84
C ALA A 186 5.98 28.64 -37.88
N TYR A 187 4.69 28.35 -37.95
CA TYR A 187 3.78 28.72 -39.02
C TYR A 187 2.52 29.35 -38.42
N PRO A 188 2.08 30.55 -38.85
CA PRO A 188 0.79 31.10 -38.41
C PRO A 188 -0.37 30.27 -38.97
N LEU A 189 -1.44 30.17 -38.20
CA LEU A 189 -2.72 29.58 -38.59
C LEU A 189 -3.82 30.64 -38.61
N ASP A 190 -4.86 30.40 -39.41
CA ASP A 190 -6.06 31.23 -39.42
C ASP A 190 -6.69 31.33 -38.01
N GLY A 191 -7.34 32.47 -37.73
CA GLY A 191 -7.86 32.76 -36.39
C GLY A 191 -6.79 33.12 -35.34
N GLY A 192 -5.52 33.30 -35.74
CA GLY A 192 -4.43 33.71 -34.85
C GLY A 192 -3.79 32.57 -34.08
N GLY A 193 -3.93 31.34 -34.58
CA GLY A 193 -3.21 30.18 -34.07
C GLY A 193 -1.76 30.10 -34.56
N MET A 194 -1.03 29.10 -34.08
CA MET A 194 0.33 28.76 -34.51
C MET A 194 0.49 27.24 -34.61
N SER A 195 1.12 26.76 -35.69
CA SER A 195 1.71 25.42 -35.76
C SER A 195 3.22 25.52 -35.52
N VAL A 196 3.79 24.56 -34.79
CA VAL A 196 5.20 24.52 -34.39
C VAL A 196 5.76 23.11 -34.57
N PHE A 197 6.90 23.04 -35.25
CA PHE A 197 7.83 21.93 -35.24
C PHE A 197 9.04 22.32 -34.38
N ALA A 198 9.55 21.42 -33.54
CA ALA A 198 10.74 21.64 -32.73
C ALA A 198 11.57 20.36 -32.57
N HIS A 199 12.88 20.46 -32.74
CA HIS A 199 13.85 19.37 -32.65
C HIS A 199 15.06 19.80 -31.82
N LEU A 200 15.13 19.26 -30.60
CA LEU A 200 16.29 19.36 -29.71
C LEU A 200 17.16 18.11 -29.89
N ARG A 201 18.47 18.27 -30.08
CA ARG A 201 19.42 17.15 -30.30
C ARG A 201 20.80 17.43 -29.70
N ASP A 202 21.63 16.38 -29.65
CA ASP A 202 23.02 16.43 -29.19
C ASP A 202 23.19 17.00 -27.76
N VAL A 203 22.19 16.79 -26.89
CA VAL A 203 22.16 17.37 -25.54
C VAL A 203 23.09 16.58 -24.63
N SER A 204 24.10 17.26 -24.08
CA SER A 204 24.94 16.70 -23.03
C SER A 204 25.24 17.72 -21.94
N PHE A 205 25.02 17.33 -20.69
CA PHE A 205 25.41 18.07 -19.49
C PHE A 205 26.34 17.19 -18.66
N ARG A 206 27.54 17.69 -18.37
CA ARG A 206 28.60 16.98 -17.66
C ARG A 206 29.30 17.91 -16.69
N ASP A 207 29.83 17.38 -15.60
CA ASP A 207 30.67 18.13 -14.68
C ASP A 207 32.05 17.47 -14.58
N GLY A 208 33.08 18.16 -15.10
CA GLY A 208 34.37 17.55 -15.42
C GLY A 208 34.21 16.30 -16.29
N GLN A 209 34.51 15.13 -15.72
CA GLN A 209 34.36 13.80 -16.35
C GLN A 209 33.05 13.08 -15.97
N ARG A 210 32.24 13.62 -15.06
CA ARG A 210 30.97 13.02 -14.60
C ARG A 210 29.83 13.41 -15.55
N PRO A 211 29.25 12.49 -16.35
CA PRO A 211 28.02 12.78 -17.06
C PRO A 211 26.88 12.98 -16.06
N LEU A 212 26.04 14.00 -16.30
CA LEU A 212 24.85 14.31 -15.49
C LEU A 212 23.57 14.06 -16.28
N LEU A 213 23.57 14.46 -17.56
CA LEU A 213 22.51 14.21 -18.54
C LEU A 213 23.14 13.92 -19.91
N ALA A 214 22.65 12.90 -20.60
CA ALA A 214 22.75 12.76 -22.05
C ALA A 214 21.35 12.51 -22.62
N LEU A 215 21.01 13.16 -23.73
CA LEU A 215 19.69 13.07 -24.37
C LEU A 215 19.86 13.26 -25.88
N ASP A 216 19.62 12.18 -26.64
CA ASP A 216 19.87 12.12 -28.09
C ASP A 216 18.94 13.07 -28.86
N ARG A 217 17.65 13.04 -28.52
CA ARG A 217 16.57 13.72 -29.24
C ARG A 217 15.39 14.05 -28.33
N VAL A 218 14.84 15.25 -28.52
CA VAL A 218 13.40 15.51 -28.35
C VAL A 218 12.89 16.09 -29.66
N LEU A 219 11.84 15.49 -30.21
CA LEU A 219 11.12 15.94 -31.39
C LEU A 219 9.67 16.25 -30.98
N VAL A 220 9.17 17.40 -31.41
CA VAL A 220 7.77 17.79 -31.31
C VAL A 220 7.32 18.20 -32.70
N ASP A 221 6.33 17.49 -33.24
CA ASP A 221 5.77 17.69 -34.57
C ASP A 221 4.25 17.89 -34.47
N GLY A 222 3.71 18.74 -35.35
CA GLY A 222 2.29 19.11 -35.36
C GLY A 222 1.78 19.82 -34.09
N LEU A 223 2.64 20.48 -33.30
CA LEU A 223 2.17 21.26 -32.14
C LEU A 223 1.37 22.47 -32.64
N THR A 224 0.05 22.34 -32.58
CA THR A 224 -0.94 23.29 -33.08
C THR A 224 -1.69 23.92 -31.92
N TRP A 225 -1.59 25.24 -31.79
CA TRP A 225 -2.30 26.05 -30.81
C TRP A 225 -3.37 26.89 -31.51
N THR A 226 -4.64 26.65 -31.19
CA THR A 226 -5.78 27.33 -31.82
C THR A 226 -6.61 28.04 -30.74
N PRO A 227 -6.32 29.33 -30.44
CA PRO A 227 -7.00 30.08 -29.38
C PRO A 227 -8.51 30.17 -29.55
N ALA A 228 -8.99 30.28 -30.79
CA ALA A 228 -10.43 30.36 -31.10
C ALA A 228 -11.20 29.08 -30.76
N GLU A 229 -10.57 27.91 -30.88
CA GLU A 229 -11.14 26.62 -30.47
C GLU A 229 -10.82 26.25 -29.02
N ARG A 230 -9.88 26.97 -28.38
CA ARG A 230 -9.27 26.62 -27.09
C ARG A 230 -8.69 25.19 -27.11
N ARG A 231 -8.10 24.83 -28.26
CA ARG A 231 -7.43 23.56 -28.53
C ARG A 231 -5.91 23.75 -28.51
N ILE A 232 -5.23 22.77 -27.92
CA ILE A 232 -3.80 22.50 -28.14
C ILE A 232 -3.70 21.04 -28.59
N SER A 233 -3.21 20.81 -29.79
CA SER A 233 -3.04 19.48 -30.39
C SER A 233 -1.56 19.24 -30.71
N VAL A 234 -1.09 18.00 -30.59
CA VAL A 234 0.28 17.60 -30.97
C VAL A 234 0.22 16.25 -31.69
N ASP A 235 0.78 16.19 -32.90
CA ASP A 235 0.75 14.97 -33.72
C ASP A 235 1.78 13.94 -33.24
N LEU A 236 3.01 14.38 -32.95
CA LEU A 236 4.05 13.52 -32.39
C LEU A 236 4.92 14.24 -31.36
N VAL A 237 5.13 13.59 -30.22
CA VAL A 237 6.28 13.85 -29.33
C VAL A 237 7.16 12.59 -29.32
N GLU A 238 8.41 12.69 -29.76
CA GLU A 238 9.40 11.60 -29.69
C GLU A 238 10.60 12.01 -28.83
N ILE A 239 10.88 11.24 -27.78
CA ILE A 239 11.99 11.43 -26.85
C ILE A 239 12.90 10.20 -26.91
N ARG A 240 14.21 10.40 -27.13
CA ARG A 240 15.21 9.34 -27.16
C ARG A 240 16.35 9.63 -26.19
N GLY A 241 16.66 8.66 -25.33
CA GLY A 241 17.26 8.96 -24.02
C GLY A 241 16.17 9.44 -23.04
N PRO A 242 16.49 10.01 -21.87
CA PRO A 242 17.83 10.38 -21.44
C PRO A 242 18.56 9.27 -20.67
N ALA A 243 19.88 9.41 -20.55
CA ALA A 243 20.67 8.76 -19.51
C ALA A 243 20.81 9.72 -18.31
N VAL A 244 20.32 9.33 -17.13
CA VAL A 244 20.37 10.14 -15.90
C VAL A 244 20.79 9.30 -14.70
N SER A 245 21.73 9.84 -13.90
CA SER A 245 22.07 9.29 -12.59
C SER A 245 21.49 10.13 -11.46
N GLY A 246 20.78 9.46 -10.54
CA GLY A 246 20.32 10.00 -9.28
C GLY A 246 20.97 9.28 -8.10
N ARG A 247 20.96 9.94 -6.94
CA ARG A 247 21.45 9.44 -5.66
C ARG A 247 20.47 9.79 -4.55
N ARG A 248 20.39 8.93 -3.55
CA ARG A 248 19.67 9.20 -2.30
C ARG A 248 20.60 8.97 -1.12
N GLU A 249 20.83 9.98 -0.30
CA GLU A 249 21.78 9.95 0.83
C GLU A 249 21.05 9.76 2.18
N PRO A 250 21.75 9.27 3.22
CA PRO A 250 21.20 9.18 4.58
C PRO A 250 20.53 10.48 5.04
N GLY A 251 19.34 10.37 5.64
CA GLY A 251 18.46 11.50 5.92
C GLY A 251 17.44 11.82 4.80
N GLY A 252 17.53 11.14 3.65
CA GLY A 252 16.55 11.23 2.57
C GLY A 252 16.85 12.30 1.51
N VAL A 253 18.03 12.92 1.56
CA VAL A 253 18.48 13.90 0.57
C VAL A 253 18.59 13.25 -0.81
N LEU A 254 17.98 13.85 -1.83
CA LEU A 254 18.04 13.40 -3.22
C LEU A 254 19.01 14.27 -4.01
N GLY A 255 20.02 13.66 -4.63
CA GLY A 255 21.00 14.31 -5.51
C GLY A 255 20.80 13.87 -6.97
N VAL A 256 20.42 14.80 -7.86
CA VAL A 256 20.10 14.53 -9.27
C VAL A 256 20.57 15.72 -10.11
N LEU A 257 21.15 15.47 -11.30
CA LEU A 257 21.66 16.51 -12.23
C LEU A 257 22.67 17.51 -11.61
N GLY A 258 23.35 17.16 -10.51
CA GLY A 258 24.25 18.07 -9.78
C GLY A 258 23.52 19.09 -8.88
N LEU A 259 22.25 18.85 -8.58
CA LEU A 259 21.48 19.51 -7.54
C LEU A 259 21.16 18.51 -6.43
N ARG A 260 21.15 18.94 -5.18
CA ARG A 260 20.74 18.13 -4.02
C ARG A 260 19.60 18.82 -3.26
N THR A 261 18.69 18.06 -2.66
CA THR A 261 17.66 18.63 -1.78
C THR A 261 18.24 19.03 -0.42
N ALA A 262 17.96 20.24 0.06
CA ALA A 262 18.34 20.70 1.40
C ALA A 262 17.70 19.83 2.51
N THR A 263 18.33 19.74 3.69
CA THR A 263 17.77 18.91 4.77
C THR A 263 16.59 19.62 5.46
N PRO A 264 15.59 18.88 5.99
CA PRO A 264 14.46 19.47 6.73
C PRO A 264 14.84 20.23 8.01
N ARG A 265 16.11 20.25 8.43
CA ARG A 265 16.59 21.07 9.55
C ARG A 265 17.04 22.47 9.13
N ASP A 266 17.50 22.64 7.90
CA ASP A 266 18.11 23.89 7.42
C ASP A 266 17.05 24.91 6.96
N VAL A 267 15.86 24.43 6.58
CA VAL A 267 14.67 25.27 6.31
C VAL A 267 14.08 25.92 7.59
N ARG A 268 14.79 25.84 8.73
CA ARG A 268 14.50 26.68 9.90
C ARG A 268 14.96 28.12 9.63
N HIS A 269 14.13 28.87 8.90
CA HIS A 269 14.21 30.33 8.89
C HIS A 269 14.28 30.86 10.33
N LYS A 270 15.43 31.46 10.65
CA LYS A 270 15.63 32.33 11.80
C LYS A 270 14.44 33.32 11.88
N PRO A 271 13.69 33.39 12.99
CA PRO A 271 12.48 34.20 13.05
C PRO A 271 12.75 35.65 12.65
N ALA A 272 12.09 36.11 11.59
CA ALA A 272 12.16 37.49 11.14
C ALA A 272 11.53 38.39 12.21
N ALA A 273 12.34 39.21 12.87
CA ALA A 273 11.90 40.01 14.00
C ALA A 273 10.97 41.15 13.56
N SER A 274 9.73 41.12 14.05
CA SER A 274 8.80 42.24 14.19
C SER A 274 8.52 43.11 12.94
N ALA A 275 7.43 42.78 12.23
CA ALA A 275 6.74 43.69 11.30
C ALA A 275 5.24 43.84 11.63
N ALA A 276 4.89 44.03 12.91
CA ALA A 276 3.62 44.66 13.27
C ALA A 276 3.83 46.19 13.18
N PRO A 277 2.95 46.94 12.47
CA PRO A 277 1.51 46.92 12.75
C PRO A 277 0.59 47.04 11.51
N ALA A 278 -0.05 45.93 11.12
CA ALA A 278 -1.21 45.95 10.21
C ALA A 278 -2.45 45.27 10.80
N ALA A 279 -2.27 44.22 11.62
CA ALA A 279 -3.34 43.38 12.15
C ALA A 279 -4.36 44.07 13.09
N LYS A 280 -4.09 45.31 13.55
CA LYS A 280 -5.04 46.08 14.39
C LYS A 280 -6.10 46.88 13.62
N ALA A 281 -6.06 46.91 12.29
CA ALA A 281 -7.10 47.56 11.48
C ALA A 281 -8.27 46.60 11.14
N ALA A 282 -8.00 45.35 10.77
CA ALA A 282 -9.02 44.39 10.36
C ALA A 282 -9.87 43.85 11.53
N ALA A 283 -9.30 43.76 12.73
CA ALA A 283 -9.94 43.19 13.92
C ALA A 283 -11.11 44.04 14.50
N LYS A 284 -11.52 45.13 13.83
CA LYS A 284 -12.63 46.00 14.25
C LYS A 284 -13.82 46.02 13.29
N THR A 285 -13.83 45.19 12.24
CA THR A 285 -14.90 45.16 11.22
C THR A 285 -15.61 43.80 11.10
N GLN A 286 -15.18 42.79 11.86
CA GLN A 286 -15.85 41.48 11.98
C GLN A 286 -16.51 41.23 13.34
N ALA A 287 -16.51 42.23 14.23
CA ALA A 287 -17.08 42.14 15.57
C ALA A 287 -18.57 42.54 15.66
N GLU A 288 -19.19 42.94 14.53
CA GLU A 288 -20.50 43.62 14.51
C GLU A 288 -21.53 42.95 13.57
N SER A 289 -21.24 41.72 13.10
CA SER A 289 -22.14 40.92 12.25
C SER A 289 -22.34 39.48 12.73
N ALA A 290 -21.76 39.09 13.86
CA ALA A 290 -21.79 37.74 14.42
C ALA A 290 -22.74 37.62 15.64
N GLN A 291 -23.97 38.14 15.54
CA GLN A 291 -24.93 38.10 16.65
C GLN A 291 -26.40 37.92 16.23
N ALA A 292 -26.69 36.80 15.55
CA ALA A 292 -28.05 36.29 15.36
C ALA A 292 -28.06 34.75 15.21
N SER A 293 -29.14 34.12 15.67
CA SER A 293 -29.53 32.71 15.43
C SER A 293 -28.64 31.61 16.01
N SER A 294 -29.16 30.88 17.00
CA SER A 294 -28.53 29.69 17.61
C SER A 294 -29.52 28.51 17.73
N SER A 295 -29.10 27.32 17.26
CA SER A 295 -29.69 26.00 17.60
C SER A 295 -31.12 25.70 17.08
N PRO A 296 -31.58 24.43 17.05
CA PRO A 296 -30.91 23.18 17.48
C PRO A 296 -30.72 22.12 16.37
N VAL A 297 -30.18 20.96 16.76
CA VAL A 297 -29.98 19.75 15.95
C VAL A 297 -31.25 18.90 15.90
N MET A 298 -31.49 18.19 14.79
CA MET A 298 -32.36 17.02 14.66
C MET A 298 -31.80 16.05 13.61
N ASP A 299 -31.95 14.74 13.82
CA ASP A 299 -31.52 13.67 12.91
C ASP A 299 -32.54 13.39 11.79
N GLU A 300 -32.08 13.20 10.55
CA GLU A 300 -32.71 12.34 9.54
C GLU A 300 -31.69 11.95 8.43
N PRO A 301 -31.92 10.85 7.68
CA PRO A 301 -30.93 10.31 6.73
C PRO A 301 -30.80 11.12 5.43
N PHE A 302 -29.64 10.98 4.78
CA PHE A 302 -29.22 11.76 3.62
C PHE A 302 -30.12 11.56 2.37
N LYS A 303 -31.15 12.40 2.25
CA LYS A 303 -32.09 12.43 1.13
C LYS A 303 -31.51 13.27 -0.01
N ALA A 304 -31.42 12.70 -1.21
CA ALA A 304 -30.82 13.39 -2.35
C ALA A 304 -31.57 14.68 -2.70
N ALA A 305 -30.91 15.83 -2.52
CA ALA A 305 -31.45 17.12 -2.92
C ALA A 305 -31.48 17.25 -4.46
N PRO A 306 -32.55 17.81 -5.06
CA PRO A 306 -32.62 18.02 -6.50
C PRO A 306 -31.57 19.02 -6.97
N ALA A 307 -31.13 18.89 -8.23
CA ALA A 307 -30.03 19.66 -8.78
C ALA A 307 -30.28 21.19 -8.70
N ALA A 308 -29.48 21.89 -7.90
CA ALA A 308 -29.43 23.34 -7.90
C ALA A 308 -28.84 23.82 -9.25
N THR A 309 -29.53 24.77 -9.89
CA THR A 309 -29.16 25.27 -11.22
C THR A 309 -27.77 25.92 -11.18
N ALA A 310 -26.81 25.38 -11.92
CA ALA A 310 -25.45 25.90 -11.97
C ALA A 310 -25.41 27.32 -12.58
N PRO A 311 -24.49 28.19 -12.15
CA PRO A 311 -24.33 29.53 -12.72
C PRO A 311 -23.78 29.45 -14.15
N THR A 312 -24.63 29.75 -15.14
CA THR A 312 -24.26 29.80 -16.55
C THR A 312 -23.39 31.03 -16.87
N SER A 313 -22.08 30.92 -16.65
CA SER A 313 -21.03 31.47 -17.53
C SER A 313 -19.64 31.07 -17.02
N ALA A 314 -19.22 29.84 -17.35
CA ALA A 314 -17.82 29.47 -17.33
C ALA A 314 -17.37 29.36 -18.80
N GLU A 315 -16.22 29.95 -19.15
CA GLU A 315 -15.64 29.73 -20.46
C GLU A 315 -15.35 28.23 -20.66
N PRO A 316 -15.53 27.66 -21.87
CA PRO A 316 -15.27 26.24 -22.08
C PRO A 316 -13.81 25.89 -21.72
N PRO A 317 -13.57 24.72 -21.09
CA PRO A 317 -12.23 24.30 -20.71
C PRO A 317 -11.36 24.08 -21.95
N TRP A 318 -10.05 24.29 -21.81
CA TRP A 318 -9.10 23.94 -22.85
C TRP A 318 -9.13 22.43 -23.13
N THR A 319 -8.92 22.07 -24.39
CA THR A 319 -8.79 20.66 -24.82
C THR A 319 -7.37 20.42 -25.31
N PHE A 320 -6.73 19.39 -24.77
CA PHE A 320 -5.38 18.96 -25.07
C PHE A 320 -5.44 17.61 -25.78
N GLU A 321 -4.95 17.53 -27.00
CA GLU A 321 -4.95 16.33 -27.83
C GLU A 321 -3.51 15.92 -28.18
N LEU A 322 -3.20 14.64 -28.04
CA LEU A 322 -1.88 14.06 -28.24
C LEU A 322 -2.05 12.81 -29.10
N ALA A 323 -1.88 12.97 -30.42
CA ALA A 323 -2.08 11.87 -31.36
C ALA A 323 -1.03 10.77 -31.14
N LYS A 324 0.23 11.14 -30.88
CA LYS A 324 1.25 10.18 -30.42
C LYS A 324 2.32 10.79 -29.50
N PHE A 325 2.70 10.05 -28.46
CA PHE A 325 3.92 10.23 -27.68
C PHE A 325 4.73 8.94 -27.69
N ARG A 326 6.04 9.04 -27.86
CA ARG A 326 7.00 7.95 -27.78
C ARG A 326 8.19 8.39 -26.95
N TRP A 327 8.54 7.60 -25.96
CA TRP A 327 9.79 7.73 -25.21
C TRP A 327 10.52 6.40 -25.32
N THR A 328 11.79 6.41 -25.76
CA THR A 328 12.62 5.21 -25.93
C THR A 328 14.04 5.43 -25.40
N ASP A 329 14.74 4.32 -25.14
CA ASP A 329 16.17 4.28 -24.84
C ASP A 329 16.58 5.09 -23.58
N PHE A 330 15.72 5.20 -22.56
CA PHE A 330 16.07 5.86 -21.30
C PHE A 330 16.77 4.92 -20.30
N ASP A 331 17.93 5.33 -19.78
CA ASP A 331 18.74 4.66 -18.74
C ASP A 331 18.65 5.50 -17.46
N LEU A 332 18.02 4.95 -16.42
CA LEU A 332 17.84 5.62 -15.14
C LEU A 332 18.51 4.81 -14.03
N SER A 333 19.56 5.40 -13.42
CA SER A 333 20.35 4.79 -12.36
C SER A 333 20.15 5.51 -11.02
N LEU A 334 19.61 4.85 -10.00
CA LEU A 334 19.41 5.39 -8.65
C LEU A 334 20.31 4.71 -7.59
N ASP A 335 21.35 5.44 -7.16
CA ASP A 335 22.26 5.10 -6.04
C ASP A 335 21.59 5.43 -4.69
N ASP A 336 20.75 4.53 -4.16
CA ASP A 336 20.15 4.68 -2.82
C ASP A 336 21.08 4.16 -1.72
N ARG A 337 21.62 5.11 -0.95
CA ARG A 337 22.59 4.93 0.15
C ARG A 337 21.94 4.98 1.53
N VAL A 338 20.62 5.17 1.61
CA VAL A 338 19.87 5.03 2.86
C VAL A 338 19.83 3.56 3.31
N VAL A 339 20.11 2.63 2.40
CA VAL A 339 20.16 1.19 2.67
C VAL A 339 21.51 0.62 2.26
N SER A 340 22.04 -0.31 3.05
CA SER A 340 23.35 -0.94 2.84
C SER A 340 23.21 -2.46 2.67
N PRO A 341 23.93 -3.10 1.73
CA PRO A 341 24.85 -2.50 0.76
C PRO A 341 24.10 -1.72 -0.35
N GLY A 342 24.61 -0.52 -0.67
CA GLY A 342 24.04 0.34 -1.71
C GLY A 342 24.41 -0.14 -3.12
N ARG A 343 23.53 -0.92 -3.75
CA ARG A 343 23.60 -1.25 -5.19
C ARG A 343 22.68 -0.29 -5.98
N PRO A 344 23.17 0.39 -7.02
CA PRO A 344 22.38 1.34 -7.78
C PRO A 344 21.32 0.61 -8.60
N LEU A 345 20.04 0.94 -8.39
CA LEU A 345 18.95 0.38 -9.18
C LEU A 345 18.99 0.98 -10.59
N ARG A 346 18.95 0.13 -11.62
CA ARG A 346 18.88 0.55 -13.02
C ARG A 346 17.57 0.15 -13.69
N LEU A 347 17.04 1.05 -14.51
CA LEU A 347 15.99 0.75 -15.50
C LEU A 347 16.61 0.85 -16.89
N ASN A 348 16.48 -0.23 -17.67
CA ASN A 348 17.07 -0.45 -18.98
C ASN A 348 15.96 -0.69 -20.02
N ASP A 349 16.29 -0.59 -21.32
CA ASP A 349 15.43 -0.91 -22.47
C ASP A 349 14.02 -0.32 -22.42
N ALA A 350 13.91 0.81 -21.72
CA ALA A 350 12.66 1.35 -21.24
C ALA A 350 11.99 2.20 -22.32
N MET A 351 10.69 1.97 -22.49
CA MET A 351 9.88 2.62 -23.51
C MET A 351 8.49 2.92 -22.97
N LEU A 352 7.96 4.10 -23.31
CA LEU A 352 6.58 4.49 -23.09
C LEU A 352 6.00 5.03 -24.41
N GLU A 353 5.02 4.33 -24.96
CA GLU A 353 4.25 4.77 -26.12
C GLU A 353 2.79 5.03 -25.71
N LEU A 354 2.28 6.20 -26.09
CA LEU A 354 0.91 6.65 -25.84
C LEU A 354 0.33 7.12 -27.19
N THR A 355 -0.89 6.72 -27.54
CA THR A 355 -1.50 7.10 -28.84
C THR A 355 -2.94 7.54 -28.65
N GLY A 356 -3.34 8.66 -29.24
CA GLY A 356 -4.71 9.16 -29.24
C GLY A 356 -5.25 9.60 -27.88
N LEU A 357 -4.39 10.17 -27.02
CA LEU A 357 -4.84 10.72 -25.74
C LEU A 357 -5.51 12.08 -25.94
N ALA A 358 -6.66 12.27 -25.31
CA ALA A 358 -7.33 13.57 -25.20
C ALA A 358 -7.61 13.88 -23.71
N TYR A 359 -7.41 15.12 -23.30
CA TYR A 359 -7.60 15.59 -21.93
C TYR A 359 -8.23 16.99 -21.92
N GLY A 360 -9.16 17.25 -21.01
CA GLY A 360 -9.98 18.47 -21.02
C GLY A 360 -11.29 18.29 -21.79
N GLY A 361 -11.81 19.38 -22.35
CA GLY A 361 -13.13 19.39 -23.00
C GLY A 361 -14.32 19.29 -22.03
N ASP A 362 -15.53 19.13 -22.57
CA ASP A 362 -16.75 19.00 -21.76
C ASP A 362 -16.76 17.65 -21.01
N PRO A 363 -16.84 17.62 -19.66
CA PRO A 363 -16.82 16.37 -18.90
C PRO A 363 -18.03 15.44 -19.16
N ARG A 364 -19.07 15.91 -19.88
CA ARG A 364 -20.20 15.09 -20.36
C ARG A 364 -19.88 14.32 -21.65
N ASN A 365 -18.81 14.68 -22.35
CA ASN A 365 -18.34 14.02 -23.57
C ASN A 365 -16.85 13.65 -23.42
N PRO A 366 -16.51 12.67 -22.57
CA PRO A 366 -15.12 12.24 -22.39
C PRO A 366 -14.51 11.79 -23.71
N GLY A 367 -13.23 12.14 -23.91
CA GLY A 367 -12.50 11.86 -25.14
C GLY A 367 -12.40 10.37 -25.48
N ARG A 368 -11.99 10.06 -26.71
CA ARG A 368 -11.73 8.68 -27.14
C ARG A 368 -10.67 8.04 -26.23
N PRO A 369 -10.78 6.74 -25.88
CA PRO A 369 -9.73 6.05 -25.14
C PRO A 369 -8.42 6.06 -25.93
N GLY A 370 -7.37 6.61 -25.35
CA GLY A 370 -6.02 6.51 -25.88
C GLY A 370 -5.40 5.16 -25.51
N THR A 371 -4.48 4.65 -26.34
CA THR A 371 -3.74 3.43 -26.03
C THR A 371 -2.46 3.74 -25.26
N VAL A 372 -2.02 2.77 -24.44
CA VAL A 372 -0.79 2.80 -23.67
C VAL A 372 -0.01 1.53 -23.90
N LEU A 373 1.31 1.66 -24.10
CA LEU A 373 2.27 0.58 -24.07
C LEU A 373 3.53 1.06 -23.34
N ALA A 374 3.73 0.59 -22.11
CA ALA A 374 4.96 0.78 -21.36
C ALA A 374 5.72 -0.56 -21.26
N ARG A 375 7.05 -0.52 -21.40
CA ARG A 375 7.93 -1.67 -21.15
C ARG A 375 9.24 -1.22 -20.51
N PHE A 376 9.87 -2.08 -19.72
CA PHE A 376 11.25 -1.91 -19.25
C PHE A 376 11.87 -3.25 -18.87
N SER A 377 13.21 -3.29 -18.82
CA SER A 377 14.01 -4.32 -18.16
C SER A 377 14.76 -3.68 -16.97
N SER A 378 15.21 -4.49 -16.02
CA SER A 378 15.96 -4.03 -14.85
C SER A 378 16.74 -5.19 -14.24
N PRO A 379 18.10 -5.16 -14.28
CA PRO A 379 18.93 -6.31 -13.87
C PRO A 379 18.69 -6.84 -12.45
N ASP A 380 18.14 -6.01 -11.56
CA ASP A 380 17.92 -6.34 -10.14
C ASP A 380 16.41 -6.40 -9.77
N LEU A 381 15.48 -6.27 -10.74
CA LEU A 381 14.03 -6.32 -10.51
C LEU A 381 13.23 -7.16 -11.52
N ALA A 382 13.56 -7.13 -12.81
CA ALA A 382 12.73 -7.73 -13.87
C ALA A 382 13.53 -7.96 -15.16
N GLU A 383 13.50 -9.17 -15.73
CA GLU A 383 13.95 -9.37 -17.11
C GLU A 383 13.07 -8.60 -18.10
N ARG A 384 11.74 -8.63 -17.88
CA ARG A 384 10.76 -7.85 -18.64
C ARG A 384 9.58 -7.47 -17.76
N LEU A 385 9.18 -6.20 -17.79
CA LEU A 385 7.80 -5.78 -17.49
C LEU A 385 7.18 -5.13 -18.73
N GLU A 386 5.92 -5.45 -19.01
CA GLU A 386 5.08 -4.86 -20.06
C GLU A 386 3.71 -4.49 -19.47
N ILE A 387 3.25 -3.27 -19.75
CA ILE A 387 1.91 -2.77 -19.40
C ILE A 387 1.28 -2.25 -20.68
N ARG A 388 0.15 -2.83 -21.10
CA ARG A 388 -0.52 -2.51 -22.36
C ARG A 388 -2.03 -2.39 -22.18
N GLY A 389 -2.66 -1.43 -22.86
CA GLY A 389 -4.11 -1.29 -22.80
C GLY A 389 -4.62 0.09 -23.24
N THR A 390 -5.71 0.54 -22.63
CA THR A 390 -6.35 1.84 -22.91
C THR A 390 -6.59 2.66 -21.65
N MET A 391 -6.66 3.98 -21.81
CA MET A 391 -7.13 4.91 -20.79
C MET A 391 -7.93 6.07 -21.37
N THR A 392 -8.90 6.56 -20.59
CA THR A 392 -9.64 7.80 -20.85
C THR A 392 -9.46 8.73 -19.65
N PRO A 393 -8.48 9.65 -19.69
CA PRO A 393 -8.32 10.68 -18.66
C PRO A 393 -9.31 11.83 -18.87
N SER A 394 -9.71 12.48 -17.78
CA SER A 394 -10.47 13.73 -17.78
C SER A 394 -10.00 14.62 -16.62
N PRO A 395 -10.39 15.91 -16.57
CA PRO A 395 -9.97 16.83 -15.51
C PRO A 395 -10.23 16.38 -14.07
N ARG A 396 -11.18 15.45 -13.84
CA ARG A 396 -11.48 14.89 -12.50
C ARG A 396 -11.81 13.39 -12.51
N SER A 397 -11.47 12.67 -13.57
CA SER A 397 -11.65 11.21 -13.62
C SER A 397 -10.62 10.51 -14.50
N LEU A 398 -10.46 9.21 -14.28
CA LEU A 398 -9.65 8.32 -15.10
C LEU A 398 -10.39 7.00 -15.23
N ALA A 399 -10.60 6.53 -16.46
CA ALA A 399 -10.96 5.14 -16.75
C ALA A 399 -9.78 4.43 -17.40
N PHE A 400 -9.58 3.14 -17.13
CA PHE A 400 -8.51 2.33 -17.71
C PHE A 400 -8.91 0.86 -17.87
N ASP A 401 -8.30 0.20 -18.85
CA ASP A 401 -8.26 -1.25 -19.02
C ASP A 401 -6.83 -1.62 -19.42
N LEU A 402 -6.11 -2.36 -18.56
CA LEU A 402 -4.68 -2.59 -18.66
C LEU A 402 -4.35 -4.08 -18.43
N SER A 403 -3.57 -4.67 -19.33
CA SER A 403 -2.91 -5.95 -19.15
C SER A 403 -1.49 -5.71 -18.66
N VAL A 404 -1.12 -6.31 -17.52
CA VAL A 404 0.23 -6.23 -16.93
C VAL A 404 0.87 -7.61 -17.02
N GLU A 405 2.08 -7.65 -17.57
CA GLU A 405 2.86 -8.87 -17.75
C GLU A 405 4.29 -8.65 -17.26
N GLY A 406 4.77 -9.49 -16.34
CA GLY A 406 6.13 -9.45 -15.83
C GLY A 406 6.77 -10.82 -15.84
N ASP A 407 8.03 -10.88 -16.27
CA ASP A 407 8.87 -12.08 -16.38
C ASP A 407 10.23 -11.83 -15.74
N GLY A 408 10.81 -12.87 -15.12
CA GLY A 408 12.09 -12.76 -14.42
C GLY A 408 12.05 -11.75 -13.27
N LEU A 409 10.91 -11.64 -12.58
CA LEU A 409 10.72 -10.68 -11.48
C LEU A 409 11.52 -11.12 -10.25
N SER A 410 12.63 -10.43 -9.99
CA SER A 410 13.42 -10.59 -8.77
C SER A 410 12.90 -9.68 -7.66
N SER A 411 12.78 -10.25 -6.47
CA SER A 411 12.35 -9.52 -5.28
C SER A 411 13.52 -9.06 -4.39
N GLU A 412 14.77 -9.37 -4.77
CA GLU A 412 15.98 -9.05 -4.00
C GLU A 412 16.16 -7.54 -3.77
N ALA A 413 16.00 -6.72 -4.81
CA ALA A 413 16.15 -5.26 -4.70
C ALA A 413 15.01 -4.57 -3.93
N ALA A 414 13.90 -5.26 -3.65
CA ALA A 414 12.89 -4.84 -2.68
C ALA A 414 13.30 -5.23 -1.24
N GLY A 415 14.04 -6.33 -1.06
CA GLY A 415 14.45 -6.87 0.23
C GLY A 415 15.27 -5.91 1.08
N ARG A 416 16.01 -4.99 0.47
CA ARG A 416 16.69 -3.91 1.19
C ARG A 416 15.70 -3.00 1.96
N TYR A 417 14.53 -2.73 1.41
CA TYR A 417 13.48 -1.94 2.06
C TYR A 417 12.56 -2.76 2.97
N LEU A 418 12.37 -4.04 2.64
CA LEU A 418 11.43 -4.94 3.35
C LEU A 418 12.03 -5.61 4.58
N ARG A 419 13.33 -5.97 4.59
CA ARG A 419 14.00 -6.61 5.74
C ARG A 419 13.91 -5.78 7.04
N PRO A 420 14.09 -4.44 7.03
CA PRO A 420 13.85 -3.60 8.22
C PRO A 420 12.41 -3.62 8.75
N LEU A 421 11.44 -4.04 7.93
CA LEU A 421 10.04 -4.24 8.31
C LEU A 421 9.74 -5.68 8.75
N GLY A 422 10.77 -6.55 8.85
CA GLY A 422 10.63 -7.97 9.17
C GLY A 422 10.12 -8.83 8.01
N VAL A 423 10.26 -8.37 6.77
CA VAL A 423 9.82 -9.11 5.58
C VAL A 423 11.02 -9.39 4.69
N GLU A 424 11.37 -10.66 4.53
CA GLU A 424 12.39 -11.11 3.60
C GLU A 424 11.74 -11.61 2.30
N PRO A 425 11.89 -10.90 1.17
CA PRO A 425 11.43 -11.42 -0.11
C PRO A 425 12.29 -12.61 -0.57
N ALA A 426 11.62 -13.63 -1.13
CA ALA A 426 12.22 -14.92 -1.46
C ALA A 426 11.89 -15.41 -2.89
N VAL A 427 11.44 -14.51 -3.78
CA VAL A 427 11.14 -14.80 -5.20
C VAL A 427 12.34 -14.43 -6.07
N GLY A 428 12.84 -15.40 -6.85
CA GLY A 428 14.00 -15.24 -7.71
C GLY A 428 13.69 -15.12 -9.20
N ALA A 429 12.69 -15.85 -9.69
CA ALA A 429 12.29 -15.92 -11.10
C ALA A 429 10.77 -15.75 -11.23
N GLY A 430 10.27 -14.61 -10.71
CA GLY A 430 8.85 -14.35 -10.61
C GLY A 430 8.18 -14.14 -11.97
N MET A 431 6.97 -14.70 -12.13
CA MET A 431 6.09 -14.41 -13.27
C MET A 431 4.77 -13.82 -12.77
N LEU A 432 4.45 -12.63 -13.27
CA LEU A 432 3.18 -11.93 -13.03
C LEU A 432 2.38 -11.85 -14.33
N ARG A 433 1.09 -12.19 -14.27
CA ARG A 433 0.10 -11.88 -15.29
C ARG A 433 -1.18 -11.40 -14.61
N VAL A 434 -1.76 -10.28 -15.04
CA VAL A 434 -3.05 -9.78 -14.54
C VAL A 434 -3.67 -8.81 -15.55
N LYS A 435 -5.00 -8.82 -15.67
CA LYS A 435 -5.77 -7.72 -16.30
C LYS A 435 -6.41 -6.88 -15.22
N ALA A 436 -6.26 -5.57 -15.29
CA ALA A 436 -6.79 -4.59 -14.35
C ALA A 436 -7.62 -3.55 -15.11
N SER A 437 -8.92 -3.51 -14.83
CA SER A 437 -9.81 -2.46 -15.34
C SER A 437 -10.39 -1.66 -14.18
N GLY A 438 -10.65 -0.38 -14.41
CA GLY A 438 -11.13 0.48 -13.34
C GLY A 438 -11.57 1.86 -13.77
N SER A 439 -12.26 2.52 -12.86
CA SER A 439 -12.61 3.92 -12.94
C SER A 439 -12.34 4.62 -11.61
N MET A 440 -11.88 5.86 -11.70
CA MET A 440 -11.61 6.73 -10.57
C MET A 440 -12.21 8.10 -10.87
N ARG A 441 -12.83 8.73 -9.86
CA ARG A 441 -13.38 10.08 -9.91
C ARG A 441 -12.97 10.85 -8.66
N GLN A 442 -12.39 12.02 -8.84
CA GLN A 442 -11.98 12.89 -7.74
C GLN A 442 -13.18 13.73 -7.27
N LEU A 443 -13.64 13.45 -6.05
CA LEU A 443 -14.62 14.27 -5.32
C LEU A 443 -13.90 15.45 -4.64
N ASP A 444 -14.65 16.44 -4.16
CA ASP A 444 -14.03 17.61 -3.50
C ASP A 444 -13.36 17.23 -2.17
N GLU A 445 -13.93 16.26 -1.45
CA GLU A 445 -13.28 15.54 -0.35
C GLU A 445 -12.99 14.08 -0.73
N GLY A 446 -12.01 13.88 -1.61
CA GLY A 446 -11.37 12.58 -1.81
C GLY A 446 -11.70 11.87 -3.13
N ILE A 447 -11.87 10.55 -3.08
CA ILE A 447 -11.93 9.69 -4.27
C ILE A 447 -13.11 8.72 -4.21
N ASP A 448 -13.78 8.58 -5.35
CA ASP A 448 -14.77 7.56 -5.70
C ASP A 448 -14.17 6.64 -6.77
N ALA A 449 -14.10 5.33 -6.53
CA ALA A 449 -13.43 4.40 -7.42
C ALA A 449 -14.07 3.00 -7.51
N THR A 450 -13.83 2.34 -8.64
CA THR A 450 -14.11 0.92 -8.88
C THR A 450 -12.89 0.27 -9.53
N LEU A 451 -12.52 -0.92 -9.05
CA LEU A 451 -11.38 -1.70 -9.55
C LEU A 451 -11.82 -3.15 -9.77
N SER A 452 -11.48 -3.72 -10.92
CA SER A 452 -11.59 -5.15 -11.19
C SER A 452 -10.23 -5.69 -11.63
N LEU A 453 -9.82 -6.83 -11.07
CA LEU A 453 -8.68 -7.61 -11.54
C LEU A 453 -9.21 -8.96 -12.03
N ASP A 454 -8.96 -9.32 -13.28
CA ASP A 454 -9.34 -10.62 -13.84
C ASP A 454 -8.07 -11.42 -14.21
N GLY A 455 -8.05 -12.70 -13.84
CA GLY A 455 -6.96 -13.63 -14.18
C GLY A 455 -5.59 -13.25 -13.63
N LEU A 456 -5.51 -12.84 -12.37
CA LEU A 456 -4.22 -12.63 -11.68
C LEU A 456 -3.55 -13.97 -11.43
N ALA A 457 -2.31 -14.12 -11.89
CA ALA A 457 -1.41 -15.22 -11.56
C ALA A 457 -0.03 -14.69 -11.15
N TRP A 458 0.48 -15.17 -10.01
CA TRP A 458 1.79 -14.87 -9.46
C TRP A 458 2.52 -16.18 -9.14
N LYS A 459 3.66 -16.40 -9.80
CA LYS A 459 4.45 -17.63 -9.72
C LYS A 459 5.92 -17.34 -9.50
N ASP A 460 6.68 -18.32 -9.02
CA ASP A 460 8.15 -18.34 -8.99
C ASP A 460 8.63 -19.65 -9.61
N GLY A 461 9.13 -19.57 -10.85
CA GLY A 461 9.22 -20.72 -11.75
C GLY A 461 7.85 -21.43 -11.89
N GLU A 462 7.84 -22.74 -11.71
CA GLU A 462 6.62 -23.57 -11.78
C GLU A 462 5.68 -23.39 -10.56
N ASN A 463 6.16 -22.81 -9.45
CA ASN A 463 5.39 -22.73 -8.21
C ASN A 463 4.36 -21.59 -8.27
N GLU A 464 3.05 -21.91 -8.25
CA GLU A 464 2.00 -20.90 -8.08
C GLU A 464 1.96 -20.40 -6.63
N LEU A 465 2.36 -19.15 -6.42
CA LEU A 465 2.46 -18.51 -5.11
C LEU A 465 1.13 -17.88 -4.68
N ALA A 466 0.47 -17.21 -5.63
CA ALA A 466 -0.88 -16.67 -5.47
C ALA A 466 -1.57 -16.53 -6.83
N ALA A 467 -2.89 -16.67 -6.87
CA ALA A 467 -3.69 -16.34 -8.04
C ALA A 467 -5.10 -15.93 -7.62
N ILE A 468 -5.82 -15.19 -8.47
CA ILE A 468 -7.25 -14.95 -8.29
C ILE A 468 -7.90 -14.73 -9.65
N ASP A 469 -8.98 -15.47 -9.91
CA ASP A 469 -9.59 -15.48 -11.24
C ASP A 469 -10.47 -14.23 -11.45
N ARG A 470 -11.07 -13.70 -10.38
CA ARG A 470 -11.54 -12.30 -10.32
C ARG A 470 -11.47 -11.71 -8.91
N LEU A 471 -10.92 -10.49 -8.80
CA LEU A 471 -11.21 -9.53 -7.74
C LEU A 471 -12.11 -8.43 -8.29
N ARG A 472 -13.14 -8.02 -7.56
CA ARG A 472 -13.88 -6.78 -7.85
C ARG A 472 -14.12 -5.98 -6.58
N VAL A 473 -13.76 -4.70 -6.63
CA VAL A 473 -14.02 -3.69 -5.59
C VAL A 473 -14.90 -2.60 -6.20
N ALA A 474 -16.11 -2.45 -5.69
CA ALA A 474 -17.08 -1.44 -6.12
C ALA A 474 -17.36 -0.42 -5.00
N ASP A 475 -17.69 0.80 -5.41
CA ASP A 475 -18.02 1.94 -4.54
C ASP A 475 -16.95 2.21 -3.46
N LEU A 476 -15.68 2.23 -3.86
CA LEU A 476 -14.57 2.63 -2.99
C LEU A 476 -14.59 4.16 -2.82
N LEU A 477 -15.21 4.62 -1.74
CA LEU A 477 -15.25 6.02 -1.34
C LEU A 477 -14.22 6.26 -0.24
N THR A 478 -13.23 7.11 -0.49
CA THR A 478 -12.20 7.47 0.51
C THR A 478 -12.08 8.98 0.67
N ALA A 479 -12.39 9.44 1.89
CA ALA A 479 -12.20 10.78 2.41
C ALA A 479 -11.15 10.75 3.56
N PRO A 480 -10.67 11.90 4.07
CA PRO A 480 -9.57 11.94 5.05
C PRO A 480 -9.80 11.06 6.28
N ASN A 481 -10.99 11.12 6.88
CA ASN A 481 -11.33 10.41 8.12
C ASN A 481 -12.11 9.11 7.90
N ARG A 482 -12.43 8.72 6.65
CA ARG A 482 -13.34 7.61 6.35
C ARG A 482 -13.02 6.90 5.03
N THR A 483 -13.02 5.59 5.03
CA THR A 483 -13.13 4.77 3.81
C THR A 483 -14.40 3.92 3.87
N SER A 484 -15.10 3.81 2.75
CA SER A 484 -16.22 2.90 2.54
C SER A 484 -15.97 2.05 1.30
N LEU A 485 -16.36 0.78 1.35
CA LEU A 485 -16.36 -0.14 0.22
C LEU A 485 -17.77 -0.71 0.07
N GLY A 486 -18.37 -0.55 -1.11
CA GLY A 486 -19.74 -1.02 -1.41
C GLY A 486 -19.81 -2.54 -1.57
N ARG A 487 -18.95 -3.10 -2.41
CA ARG A 487 -18.80 -4.55 -2.55
C ARG A 487 -17.34 -4.94 -2.76
N VAL A 488 -16.92 -6.02 -2.11
CA VAL A 488 -15.68 -6.74 -2.42
C VAL A 488 -16.04 -8.19 -2.77
N GLU A 489 -15.70 -8.62 -3.98
CA GLU A 489 -16.02 -9.93 -4.55
C GLU A 489 -14.71 -10.63 -4.94
N LEU A 490 -14.46 -11.81 -4.37
CA LEU A 490 -13.29 -12.65 -4.67
C LEU A 490 -13.73 -13.99 -5.23
N VAL A 491 -13.46 -14.25 -6.52
CA VAL A 491 -13.78 -15.50 -7.20
C VAL A 491 -12.53 -16.34 -7.41
N ARG A 492 -12.55 -17.55 -6.84
CA ARG A 492 -11.45 -18.54 -6.89
C ARG A 492 -10.07 -17.99 -6.49
N PRO A 493 -9.92 -17.22 -5.38
CA PRO A 493 -8.60 -16.86 -4.87
C PRO A 493 -7.82 -18.12 -4.44
N ARG A 494 -6.54 -18.19 -4.82
CA ARG A 494 -5.60 -19.27 -4.50
C ARG A 494 -4.38 -18.66 -3.83
N LEU A 495 -3.96 -19.22 -2.70
CA LEU A 495 -2.79 -18.76 -1.96
C LEU A 495 -2.00 -19.95 -1.41
N ALA A 496 -0.67 -19.91 -1.59
CA ALA A 496 0.25 -20.83 -0.94
C ALA A 496 0.89 -20.19 0.30
N ALA A 497 0.85 -20.90 1.42
CA ALA A 497 1.51 -20.56 2.67
C ALA A 497 2.34 -21.74 3.18
N VAL A 498 3.61 -21.49 3.49
CA VAL A 498 4.55 -22.48 4.01
C VAL A 498 5.09 -22.00 5.35
N ARG A 499 5.13 -22.87 6.35
CA ARG A 499 5.91 -22.68 7.57
C ARG A 499 7.22 -23.47 7.43
N GLU A 500 8.32 -22.75 7.44
CA GLU A 500 9.66 -23.32 7.20
C GLU A 500 10.20 -23.99 8.47
N LYS A 501 11.28 -24.76 8.35
CA LYS A 501 11.86 -25.55 9.46
C LYS A 501 12.31 -24.73 10.68
N ASP A 502 12.60 -23.45 10.49
CA ASP A 502 12.92 -22.49 11.56
C ASP A 502 11.68 -21.82 12.17
N GLY A 503 10.48 -22.22 11.73
CA GLY A 503 9.20 -21.68 12.18
C GLY A 503 8.74 -20.40 11.50
N THR A 504 9.54 -19.82 10.58
CA THR A 504 9.14 -18.63 9.81
C THR A 504 8.03 -18.94 8.80
N LEU A 505 7.25 -17.91 8.42
CA LEU A 505 6.10 -18.06 7.53
C LEU A 505 6.40 -17.46 6.15
N ARG A 506 6.42 -18.28 5.10
CA ARG A 506 6.55 -17.84 3.70
C ARG A 506 5.19 -17.85 3.01
N VAL A 507 4.70 -16.67 2.62
CA VAL A 507 3.38 -16.47 2.01
C VAL A 507 3.53 -15.63 0.75
N ALA A 508 2.96 -16.07 -0.38
CA ALA A 508 3.04 -15.38 -1.68
C ALA A 508 4.47 -15.00 -2.15
N GLY A 509 5.51 -15.70 -1.65
CA GLY A 509 6.92 -15.41 -1.94
C GLY A 509 7.62 -14.47 -0.93
N MET A 510 6.95 -14.07 0.15
CA MET A 510 7.50 -13.25 1.23
C MET A 510 7.66 -14.08 2.50
N ARG A 511 8.90 -14.19 3.02
CA ARG A 511 9.26 -14.85 4.29
C ARG A 511 9.17 -13.83 5.43
N LEU A 512 8.20 -14.04 6.32
CA LEU A 512 7.91 -13.19 7.47
C LEU A 512 8.84 -13.57 8.63
N LEU A 513 9.70 -12.63 9.02
CA LEU A 513 10.67 -12.78 10.10
C LEU A 513 10.02 -12.43 11.44
N ALA A 514 10.14 -13.35 12.41
CA ALA A 514 9.72 -13.12 13.79
C ALA A 514 10.61 -12.04 14.43
N GLY A 515 10.14 -10.79 14.40
CA GLY A 515 10.95 -9.61 14.77
C GLY A 515 10.70 -8.35 13.93
N GLY A 516 9.83 -8.41 12.91
CA GLY A 516 9.29 -7.19 12.27
C GLY A 516 8.78 -6.18 13.31
N PRO A 517 8.92 -4.86 13.06
CA PRO A 517 9.16 -3.87 14.09
C PRO A 517 8.04 -3.81 15.13
N THR A 518 8.24 -4.56 16.21
CA THR A 518 7.75 -4.19 17.52
C THR A 518 8.25 -2.77 17.74
N ALA A 519 7.33 -1.80 17.81
CA ALA A 519 7.68 -0.44 18.15
C ALA A 519 8.39 -0.49 19.49
N ALA A 520 9.72 -0.35 19.46
CA ALA A 520 10.52 -0.51 20.65
C ALA A 520 10.10 0.57 21.63
N ALA A 521 9.37 0.16 22.68
CA ALA A 521 9.13 0.97 23.86
C ALA A 521 10.46 1.10 24.61
N GLY A 522 11.41 1.81 23.99
CA GLY A 522 12.64 2.22 24.61
C GLY A 522 12.27 2.93 25.91
N PRO A 523 12.99 2.65 27.02
CA PRO A 523 12.64 3.21 28.32
C PRO A 523 12.59 4.73 28.19
N VAL A 524 11.40 5.31 28.42
CA VAL A 524 11.19 6.76 28.38
C VAL A 524 11.91 7.35 29.58
N ALA A 525 13.18 7.68 29.36
CA ALA A 525 14.09 8.15 30.39
C ALA A 525 13.67 9.54 30.88
N GLY A 526 12.99 9.58 32.03
CA GLY A 526 12.96 10.77 32.89
C GLY A 526 12.40 12.05 32.25
N GLN A 527 11.26 11.99 31.57
CA GLN A 527 10.36 13.16 31.58
C GLN A 527 9.44 13.04 32.79
N GLU A 528 9.80 13.72 33.87
CA GLU A 528 8.92 13.88 35.02
C GLU A 528 7.60 14.51 34.56
N ALA A 529 6.48 13.83 34.84
CA ALA A 529 5.17 14.38 34.59
C ALA A 529 4.95 15.56 35.54
N VAL A 530 5.12 16.79 35.04
CA VAL A 530 4.88 18.01 35.81
C VAL A 530 3.41 18.02 36.23
N ALA A 531 3.16 17.72 37.50
CA ALA A 531 1.82 17.57 38.04
C ALA A 531 1.12 18.93 38.17
N SER A 532 0.44 19.36 37.11
CA SER A 532 -0.50 20.48 37.16
C SER A 532 -1.51 20.26 38.28
N ALA A 533 -1.60 21.21 39.20
CA ALA A 533 -2.43 21.08 40.41
C ALA A 533 -3.95 21.02 40.13
N ASP A 534 -4.39 21.46 38.93
CA ASP A 534 -5.73 21.22 38.43
C ASP A 534 -5.80 19.87 37.70
N GLY A 535 -6.53 18.91 38.27
CA GLY A 535 -6.62 17.51 37.83
C GLY A 535 -7.36 17.26 36.51
N ARG A 536 -6.97 17.94 35.42
CA ARG A 536 -7.44 17.70 34.05
C ARG A 536 -6.27 17.37 33.14
N VAL A 537 -5.98 16.07 33.03
CA VAL A 537 -5.15 15.55 31.93
C VAL A 537 -5.91 15.84 30.63
N ALA A 538 -5.41 16.79 29.83
CA ALA A 538 -5.88 16.95 28.47
C ALA A 538 -5.56 15.65 27.70
N PRO A 539 -6.55 15.01 27.02
CA PRO A 539 -6.27 13.81 26.25
C PRO A 539 -5.25 14.14 25.15
N PRO A 540 -4.34 13.21 24.80
CA PRO A 540 -3.46 13.41 23.65
C PRO A 540 -4.31 13.66 22.40
N PRO A 541 -3.85 14.48 21.44
CA PRO A 541 -4.62 14.82 20.26
C PRO A 541 -5.01 13.55 19.51
N GLN A 542 -6.29 13.21 19.55
CA GLN A 542 -6.80 12.03 18.86
C GLN A 542 -6.73 12.29 17.36
N VAL A 543 -5.70 11.73 16.72
CA VAL A 543 -5.71 11.48 15.28
C VAL A 543 -6.91 10.57 15.04
N GLY A 544 -7.99 11.14 14.51
CA GLY A 544 -9.29 10.47 14.42
C GLY A 544 -9.13 9.12 13.72
N ALA A 545 -9.48 8.04 14.42
CA ALA A 545 -9.31 6.69 13.90
C ALA A 545 -10.10 6.56 12.59
N LYS A 546 -9.40 6.30 11.48
CA LYS A 546 -10.00 6.32 10.15
C LYS A 546 -11.06 5.22 10.01
N VAL A 547 -12.33 5.62 10.09
CA VAL A 547 -13.47 4.69 10.07
C VAL A 547 -13.49 3.97 8.73
N THR A 548 -13.51 2.64 8.77
CA THR A 548 -13.56 1.80 7.56
C THR A 548 -14.83 0.97 7.55
N ARG A 549 -15.66 1.12 6.51
CA ARG A 549 -16.93 0.40 6.34
C ARG A 549 -16.89 -0.48 5.08
N LEU A 550 -17.43 -1.68 5.17
CA LEU A 550 -17.47 -2.70 4.12
C LEU A 550 -18.87 -3.31 4.08
N ASN A 551 -19.66 -2.95 3.07
CA ASN A 551 -21.10 -3.24 3.06
C ASN A 551 -21.42 -4.70 2.71
N ASP A 552 -20.74 -5.30 1.72
CA ASP A 552 -20.88 -6.71 1.31
C ASP A 552 -19.52 -7.26 0.88
N LEU A 553 -19.14 -8.42 1.42
CA LEU A 553 -17.92 -9.16 1.11
C LEU A 553 -18.29 -10.60 0.75
N THR A 554 -17.99 -11.00 -0.48
CA THR A 554 -18.14 -12.39 -0.97
C THR A 554 -16.77 -12.99 -1.31
N LEU A 555 -16.58 -14.24 -0.88
CA LEU A 555 -15.46 -15.09 -1.28
C LEU A 555 -16.07 -16.42 -1.75
N GLU A 556 -15.81 -16.77 -3.00
CA GLU A 556 -16.38 -17.94 -3.68
C GLU A 556 -15.28 -18.90 -4.12
N SER A 557 -15.34 -20.14 -3.65
CA SER A 557 -14.40 -21.22 -4.02
C SER A 557 -12.92 -20.86 -3.82
N GLY A 558 -12.61 -20.17 -2.72
CA GLY A 558 -11.23 -19.82 -2.36
C GLY A 558 -10.45 -21.03 -1.85
N ARG A 559 -9.14 -21.05 -2.06
CA ARG A 559 -8.25 -22.14 -1.69
C ARG A 559 -6.98 -21.64 -1.03
N LEU A 560 -6.67 -22.19 0.14
CA LEU A 560 -5.40 -22.02 0.85
C LEU A 560 -4.68 -23.37 0.89
N SER A 561 -3.50 -23.45 0.29
CA SER A 561 -2.58 -24.56 0.55
C SER A 561 -1.65 -24.18 1.72
N TRP A 562 -1.54 -25.09 2.68
CA TRP A 562 -0.71 -24.97 3.87
C TRP A 562 0.31 -26.12 3.91
N ARG A 563 1.57 -25.80 4.16
CA ARG A 563 2.65 -26.76 4.34
C ARG A 563 3.50 -26.38 5.56
N ASP A 564 3.53 -27.20 6.60
CA ASP A 564 4.39 -26.99 7.77
C ASP A 564 5.55 -27.98 7.80
N GLU A 565 6.76 -27.45 7.61
CA GLU A 565 8.02 -28.20 7.66
C GLU A 565 8.71 -28.14 9.03
N SER A 566 8.18 -27.35 9.99
CA SER A 566 8.70 -27.28 11.36
C SER A 566 8.27 -28.45 12.24
N VAL A 567 7.33 -29.27 11.76
CA VAL A 567 6.85 -30.50 12.40
C VAL A 567 7.25 -31.75 11.61
N GLY A 568 7.32 -32.89 12.30
CA GLY A 568 7.68 -34.18 11.73
C GLY A 568 6.60 -35.23 12.01
N PRO A 569 5.94 -35.83 10.99
CA PRO A 569 6.13 -35.59 9.56
C PRO A 569 5.69 -34.19 9.11
N VAL A 570 6.19 -33.76 7.94
CA VAL A 570 5.75 -32.53 7.26
C VAL A 570 4.25 -32.60 7.03
N VAL A 571 3.53 -31.55 7.44
CA VAL A 571 2.08 -31.45 7.28
C VAL A 571 1.77 -30.73 5.99
N GLU A 572 1.05 -31.37 5.07
CA GLU A 572 0.46 -30.72 3.89
C GLU A 572 -1.06 -30.79 3.99
N MET A 573 -1.71 -29.64 3.82
CA MET A 573 -3.16 -29.47 3.95
C MET A 573 -3.67 -28.50 2.89
N THR A 574 -4.89 -28.72 2.40
CA THR A 574 -5.61 -27.74 1.58
C THR A 574 -6.94 -27.42 2.25
N ALA A 575 -7.21 -26.13 2.42
CA ALA A 575 -8.50 -25.62 2.85
C ALA A 575 -9.22 -24.97 1.66
N ASP A 576 -10.43 -25.43 1.36
CA ASP A 576 -11.36 -24.78 0.44
C ASP A 576 -12.39 -23.98 1.25
N LEU A 577 -12.70 -22.75 0.84
CA LEU A 577 -13.50 -21.78 1.61
C LEU A 577 -14.56 -21.07 0.74
N ASP A 578 -15.73 -20.87 1.33
CA ASP A 578 -16.76 -19.94 0.87
C ASP A 578 -17.16 -19.02 2.03
N MET A 579 -17.28 -17.70 1.81
CA MET A 579 -17.71 -16.75 2.84
C MET A 579 -18.63 -15.66 2.28
N ARG A 580 -19.64 -15.27 3.06
CA ARG A 580 -20.41 -14.04 2.84
C ARG A 580 -20.67 -13.27 4.14
N LEU A 581 -20.04 -12.11 4.24
CA LEU A 581 -20.12 -11.15 5.34
C LEU A 581 -20.74 -9.84 4.84
N SER A 582 -21.58 -9.18 5.63
CA SER A 582 -22.13 -7.86 5.29
C SER A 582 -22.24 -6.91 6.47
N GLY A 583 -22.19 -5.60 6.21
CA GLY A 583 -22.30 -4.55 7.22
C GLY A 583 -21.11 -4.41 8.17
N MET A 584 -19.89 -4.76 7.74
CA MET A 584 -18.70 -4.66 8.57
C MET A 584 -18.24 -3.21 8.73
N VAL A 585 -17.86 -2.85 9.96
CA VAL A 585 -17.36 -1.52 10.33
C VAL A 585 -16.17 -1.69 11.28
N LEU A 586 -15.14 -0.85 11.09
CA LEU A 586 -13.94 -0.75 11.91
C LEU A 586 -13.71 0.71 12.31
N GLY A 587 -13.27 0.94 13.55
CA GLY A 587 -12.84 2.25 14.05
C GLY A 587 -13.91 3.10 14.76
N GLU A 588 -15.19 2.83 14.52
CA GLU A 588 -16.34 3.35 15.29
C GLU A 588 -17.08 2.18 15.98
N ASP A 589 -17.90 2.46 17.01
CA ASP A 589 -18.86 1.45 17.51
C ASP A 589 -20.13 1.46 16.66
N ALA A 590 -20.57 0.27 16.25
CA ALA A 590 -21.50 0.10 15.14
C ALA A 590 -22.40 -1.14 15.32
N PRO A 591 -23.52 -1.24 14.58
CA PRO A 591 -24.29 -2.47 14.49
C PRO A 591 -23.42 -3.65 14.03
N ALA A 592 -23.61 -4.82 14.63
CA ALA A 592 -22.81 -6.00 14.32
C ALA A 592 -22.99 -6.45 12.87
N ALA A 593 -21.88 -6.70 12.19
CA ALA A 593 -21.81 -7.30 10.86
C ALA A 593 -22.47 -8.68 10.85
N LYS A 594 -23.10 -9.06 9.73
CA LYS A 594 -23.79 -10.34 9.59
C LYS A 594 -22.94 -11.34 8.81
N LEU A 595 -22.52 -12.42 9.46
CA LEU A 595 -21.93 -13.58 8.80
C LEU A 595 -23.06 -14.49 8.33
N SER A 596 -23.40 -14.39 7.04
CA SER A 596 -24.54 -15.10 6.44
C SER A 596 -24.20 -16.51 5.94
N LYS A 597 -22.93 -16.73 5.57
CA LYS A 597 -22.32 -18.03 5.28
C LYS A 597 -20.84 -17.97 5.62
N LEU A 598 -20.35 -18.97 6.33
CA LEU A 598 -18.99 -19.47 6.22
C LEU A 598 -19.11 -20.98 6.02
N SER A 599 -18.43 -21.52 5.01
CA SER A 599 -18.21 -22.97 4.85
C SER A 599 -16.73 -23.18 4.54
N VAL A 600 -16.10 -24.10 5.25
CA VAL A 600 -14.67 -24.43 5.16
C VAL A 600 -14.52 -25.94 5.11
N ARG A 601 -13.78 -26.43 4.12
CA ARG A 601 -13.44 -27.85 3.97
C ARG A 601 -11.93 -27.98 4.11
N ILE A 602 -11.43 -28.93 4.89
CA ILE A 602 -9.99 -29.06 5.19
C ILE A 602 -9.54 -30.50 4.94
N GLY A 603 -9.24 -30.81 3.68
CA GLY A 603 -8.70 -32.10 3.24
C GLY A 603 -9.26 -33.33 3.97
N ASP A 604 -8.36 -34.15 4.52
CA ASP A 604 -8.70 -35.36 5.28
C ASP A 604 -9.08 -35.10 6.75
N VAL A 605 -9.15 -33.83 7.18
CA VAL A 605 -9.31 -33.39 8.58
C VAL A 605 -10.74 -32.97 8.91
N VAL A 606 -11.40 -32.21 8.03
CA VAL A 606 -12.80 -31.77 8.21
C VAL A 606 -13.52 -31.74 6.87
N GLU A 607 -14.58 -32.52 6.71
CA GLU A 607 -15.35 -32.54 5.46
C GLU A 607 -16.14 -31.24 5.25
N GLU A 608 -16.71 -30.68 6.30
CA GLU A 608 -17.28 -29.33 6.32
C GLU A 608 -17.34 -28.79 7.75
N LEU A 609 -16.80 -27.58 7.94
CA LEU A 609 -17.04 -26.67 9.05
C LEU A 609 -17.89 -25.51 8.54
N SER A 610 -18.96 -25.18 9.24
CA SER A 610 -19.88 -24.10 8.92
C SER A 610 -20.11 -23.17 10.10
N ALA A 611 -20.25 -21.87 9.82
CA ALA A 611 -20.58 -20.85 10.82
C ALA A 611 -21.53 -19.79 10.25
N THR A 612 -22.48 -19.33 11.07
CA THR A 612 -23.32 -18.16 10.78
C THR A 612 -23.55 -17.35 12.06
N GLY A 613 -23.85 -16.05 11.95
CA GLY A 613 -24.09 -15.22 13.13
C GLY A 613 -23.77 -13.74 12.93
N SER A 614 -23.31 -13.08 13.99
CA SER A 614 -22.96 -11.66 13.97
C SER A 614 -21.61 -11.36 14.65
N LEU A 615 -20.93 -10.30 14.19
CA LEU A 615 -19.64 -9.83 14.70
C LEU A 615 -19.58 -8.29 14.75
N ASN A 616 -19.26 -7.69 15.90
CA ASN A 616 -18.85 -6.29 16.04
C ASN A 616 -17.33 -6.24 16.33
N LEU A 617 -16.62 -5.39 15.59
CA LEU A 617 -15.15 -5.22 15.61
C LEU A 617 -14.79 -3.74 15.77
N SER A 618 -15.42 -3.08 16.74
CA SER A 618 -15.15 -1.68 17.09
C SER A 618 -13.79 -1.50 17.77
N SER A 619 -13.35 -0.25 17.96
CA SER A 619 -11.98 0.09 18.36
C SER A 619 -11.60 -0.42 19.76
N GLY A 620 -11.07 -1.65 19.81
CA GLY A 620 -10.63 -2.35 21.01
C GLY A 620 -11.61 -3.38 21.56
N ALA A 621 -12.86 -3.40 21.08
CA ALA A 621 -13.88 -4.38 21.48
C ALA A 621 -14.16 -5.38 20.36
N THR A 622 -14.44 -6.63 20.76
CA THR A 622 -14.81 -7.72 19.85
C THR A 622 -15.98 -8.46 20.47
N VAL A 623 -17.14 -8.36 19.83
CA VAL A 623 -18.35 -9.07 20.25
C VAL A 623 -18.80 -9.98 19.11
N ALA A 624 -18.98 -11.26 19.38
CA ALA A 624 -19.41 -12.23 18.38
C ALA A 624 -20.48 -13.16 18.94
N GLY A 625 -21.50 -13.47 18.14
CA GLY A 625 -22.51 -14.48 18.43
C GLY A 625 -22.63 -15.40 17.22
N LEU A 626 -22.09 -16.62 17.33
CA LEU A 626 -21.91 -17.56 16.21
C LEU A 626 -22.57 -18.91 16.52
N ASP A 627 -23.40 -19.38 15.59
CA ASP A 627 -23.88 -20.75 15.56
C ASP A 627 -22.92 -21.57 14.65
N LEU A 628 -22.33 -22.63 15.20
CA LEU A 628 -21.26 -23.44 14.62
C LEU A 628 -21.70 -24.89 14.41
N ALA A 629 -21.38 -25.48 13.26
CA ALA A 629 -21.58 -26.91 13.00
C ALA A 629 -20.49 -27.46 12.09
N ALA A 630 -19.90 -28.60 12.46
CA ALA A 630 -18.89 -29.31 11.68
C ALA A 630 -19.19 -30.82 11.58
N ARG A 631 -18.71 -31.45 10.51
CA ARG A 631 -18.92 -32.87 10.17
C ARG A 631 -17.70 -33.48 9.49
N GLY A 632 -17.53 -34.80 9.58
CA GLY A 632 -16.38 -35.50 9.04
C GLY A 632 -15.05 -35.07 9.67
N ILE A 633 -15.07 -34.72 10.97
CA ILE A 633 -13.85 -34.39 11.72
C ILE A 633 -13.04 -35.68 11.93
N ARG A 634 -11.76 -35.66 11.55
CA ARG A 634 -10.82 -36.80 11.58
C ARG A 634 -9.40 -36.32 11.94
N GLU A 635 -8.54 -37.26 12.33
CA GLU A 635 -7.14 -36.97 12.70
C GLU A 635 -6.32 -36.42 11.52
N GLY A 636 -6.25 -37.18 10.42
CA GLY A 636 -5.52 -36.80 9.22
C GLY A 636 -4.09 -36.29 9.49
N PRO A 637 -3.62 -35.26 8.75
CA PRO A 637 -2.35 -34.61 9.00
C PRO A 637 -2.20 -33.91 10.37
N LEU A 638 -3.28 -33.69 11.15
CA LEU A 638 -3.15 -33.04 12.47
C LEU A 638 -2.44 -33.90 13.51
N SER A 639 -2.30 -35.21 13.27
CA SER A 639 -1.50 -36.14 14.08
C SER A 639 -0.07 -35.61 14.37
N ALA A 640 0.55 -34.88 13.44
CA ALA A 640 1.89 -34.30 13.61
C ALA A 640 1.96 -33.09 14.57
N TYR A 641 0.82 -32.54 15.01
CA TYR A 641 0.76 -31.51 16.06
C TYR A 641 0.28 -32.07 17.41
N MET A 642 -0.10 -33.35 17.49
CA MET A 642 -0.52 -33.97 18.74
C MET A 642 0.70 -34.33 19.61
N PRO A 643 0.62 -34.16 20.95
CA PRO A 643 1.66 -34.64 21.85
C PRO A 643 1.86 -36.17 21.79
N ASP A 644 3.06 -36.65 22.11
CA ASP A 644 3.34 -38.08 22.23
C ASP A 644 2.33 -38.76 23.17
N GLY A 645 1.72 -39.85 22.68
CA GLY A 645 0.68 -40.58 23.42
C GLY A 645 -0.71 -39.95 23.38
N VAL A 646 -0.96 -38.91 22.56
CA VAL A 646 -2.28 -38.34 22.31
C VAL A 646 -2.65 -38.54 20.84
N ARG A 647 -3.86 -39.07 20.58
CA ARG A 647 -4.39 -39.27 19.22
C ARG A 647 -5.86 -38.92 19.13
N LEU A 648 -6.34 -38.60 17.92
CA LEU A 648 -7.77 -38.38 17.64
C LEU A 648 -8.38 -39.63 16.99
N ASP A 649 -9.29 -40.28 17.70
CA ASP A 649 -9.98 -41.51 17.32
C ASP A 649 -11.47 -41.20 17.08
N LEU A 650 -11.70 -40.49 15.97
CA LEU A 650 -13.01 -40.17 15.37
C LEU A 650 -13.01 -40.66 13.92
N ALA A 651 -14.04 -41.43 13.53
CA ALA A 651 -14.21 -41.88 12.15
C ALA A 651 -14.95 -40.84 11.28
N ASP A 652 -15.97 -40.22 11.85
CA ASP A 652 -16.80 -39.16 11.28
C ASP A 652 -17.26 -38.24 12.42
N GLY A 653 -16.38 -37.37 12.92
CA GLY A 653 -16.74 -36.48 14.02
C GLY A 653 -17.76 -35.41 13.61
N HIS A 654 -18.89 -35.33 14.32
CA HIS A 654 -19.88 -34.25 14.20
C HIS A 654 -19.83 -33.38 15.45
N LEU A 655 -19.69 -32.06 15.26
CA LEU A 655 -19.76 -31.06 16.32
C LEU A 655 -20.89 -30.07 16.01
N LYS A 656 -21.68 -29.71 17.02
CA LYS A 656 -22.54 -28.52 17.02
C LYS A 656 -22.26 -27.73 18.30
N ALA A 657 -22.27 -26.41 18.20
CA ALA A 657 -22.19 -25.51 19.36
C ALA A 657 -22.66 -24.09 18.98
N ARG A 658 -23.15 -23.33 19.96
CA ARG A 658 -23.28 -21.87 19.87
C ARG A 658 -22.24 -21.20 20.74
N LEU A 659 -21.61 -20.17 20.20
CA LEU A 659 -20.55 -19.38 20.84
C LEU A 659 -20.99 -17.91 20.92
N ASP A 660 -21.11 -17.37 22.14
CA ASP A 660 -21.19 -15.92 22.35
C ASP A 660 -19.91 -15.44 23.07
N LEU A 661 -19.29 -14.37 22.56
CA LEU A 661 -18.06 -13.77 23.07
C LEU A 661 -18.23 -12.24 23.18
N ASP A 662 -17.79 -11.65 24.29
CA ASP A 662 -17.66 -10.21 24.50
C ASP A 662 -16.28 -9.89 25.13
N LEU A 663 -15.38 -9.34 24.32
CA LEU A 663 -14.01 -8.96 24.68
C LEU A 663 -13.88 -7.44 24.60
N ARG A 664 -13.41 -6.78 25.67
CA ARG A 664 -13.25 -5.29 25.74
C ARG A 664 -11.94 -4.90 26.44
N PRO A 665 -11.40 -3.68 26.23
CA PRO A 665 -10.34 -3.16 27.08
C PRO A 665 -10.87 -2.94 28.51
N HIS A 666 -10.00 -3.07 29.51
CA HIS A 666 -10.34 -2.77 30.90
C HIS A 666 -9.68 -1.44 31.34
N PRO A 667 -10.40 -0.50 32.00
CA PRO A 667 -9.89 0.87 32.24
C PRO A 667 -8.60 0.99 33.07
N LEU A 668 -8.30 0.00 33.91
CA LEU A 668 -7.09 -0.02 34.74
C LEU A 668 -5.90 -0.77 34.12
N GLY A 669 -6.00 -1.15 32.84
CA GLY A 669 -5.11 -2.11 32.19
C GLY A 669 -5.75 -3.49 32.04
N GLY A 670 -5.25 -4.26 31.07
CA GLY A 670 -5.77 -5.58 30.70
C GLY A 670 -7.02 -5.56 29.81
N LYS A 671 -7.67 -6.71 29.72
CA LYS A 671 -8.92 -6.93 28.96
C LYS A 671 -10.00 -7.52 29.87
N ARG A 672 -11.27 -7.20 29.60
CA ARG A 672 -12.43 -7.92 30.13
C ARG A 672 -12.90 -8.94 29.10
N ILE A 673 -13.22 -10.16 29.52
CA ILE A 673 -13.80 -11.20 28.66
C ILE A 673 -15.07 -11.75 29.30
N SER A 674 -16.10 -11.95 28.49
CA SER A 674 -17.23 -12.82 28.78
C SER A 674 -17.35 -13.82 27.64
N LEU A 675 -17.39 -15.11 27.97
CA LEU A 675 -17.48 -16.22 27.03
C LEU A 675 -18.63 -17.12 27.48
N ALA A 676 -19.56 -17.41 26.57
CA ALA A 676 -20.58 -18.42 26.77
C ALA A 676 -20.59 -19.41 25.59
N VAL A 677 -20.59 -20.71 25.91
CA VAL A 677 -20.85 -21.78 24.94
C VAL A 677 -22.18 -22.42 25.30
N ARG A 678 -23.04 -22.68 24.32
CA ARG A 678 -24.34 -23.37 24.55
C ARG A 678 -24.57 -24.48 23.56
N GLN A 679 -25.34 -25.49 23.96
CA GLN A 679 -25.78 -26.60 23.13
C GLN A 679 -24.59 -27.27 22.40
N ALA A 680 -23.48 -27.46 23.10
CA ALA A 680 -22.33 -28.18 22.57
C ALA A 680 -22.64 -29.69 22.54
N ASP A 681 -22.46 -30.31 21.39
CA ASP A 681 -22.77 -31.73 21.14
C ASP A 681 -21.71 -32.29 20.17
N LEU A 682 -20.93 -33.26 20.64
CA LEU A 682 -19.86 -33.94 19.90
C LEU A 682 -20.16 -35.44 19.79
N ARG A 683 -20.16 -35.98 18.58
CA ARG A 683 -20.48 -37.39 18.27
C ARG A 683 -19.48 -37.96 17.27
N ASP A 684 -19.34 -39.29 17.26
CA ASP A 684 -18.80 -40.02 16.12
C ASP A 684 -19.95 -40.62 15.29
N GLY A 685 -20.13 -40.12 14.07
CA GLY A 685 -21.25 -40.39 13.18
C GLY A 685 -22.56 -39.61 13.51
N PRO A 686 -23.44 -39.37 12.51
CA PRO A 686 -24.63 -38.54 12.66
C PRO A 686 -25.74 -39.17 13.52
N LYS A 687 -25.61 -40.45 13.88
CA LYS A 687 -26.45 -41.19 14.83
C LYS A 687 -25.66 -41.73 16.03
N GLY A 688 -24.43 -41.26 16.22
CA GLY A 688 -23.56 -41.68 17.30
C GLY A 688 -24.09 -41.34 18.69
N LYS A 689 -23.61 -42.08 19.68
CA LYS A 689 -23.69 -41.68 21.09
C LYS A 689 -22.91 -40.36 21.26
N PRO A 690 -23.42 -39.37 22.02
CA PRO A 690 -22.62 -38.20 22.39
C PRO A 690 -21.38 -38.63 23.16
N LEU A 691 -20.20 -38.25 22.64
CA LEU A 691 -18.90 -38.40 23.29
C LEU A 691 -18.70 -37.28 24.33
N ALA A 692 -19.22 -36.09 24.00
CA ALA A 692 -19.34 -34.94 24.88
C ALA A 692 -20.65 -34.21 24.56
N ALA A 693 -21.36 -33.75 25.58
CA ALA A 693 -22.49 -32.85 25.48
C ALA A 693 -22.42 -31.82 26.61
N MET A 694 -22.91 -30.60 26.37
CA MET A 694 -22.93 -29.52 27.36
C MET A 694 -23.98 -28.47 26.99
N GLU A 695 -24.99 -28.30 27.84
CA GLU A 695 -26.05 -27.31 27.62
C GLU A 695 -25.53 -25.87 27.63
N ARG A 696 -24.67 -25.57 28.62
CA ARG A 696 -24.12 -24.23 28.86
C ARG A 696 -22.76 -24.30 29.54
N PHE A 697 -21.85 -23.44 29.10
CA PHE A 697 -20.64 -23.05 29.83
C PHE A 697 -20.58 -21.52 29.88
N GLU A 698 -20.08 -20.98 30.98
CA GLU A 698 -19.82 -19.55 31.16
C GLU A 698 -18.45 -19.34 31.77
N LEU A 699 -17.67 -18.43 31.18
CA LEU A 699 -16.41 -17.92 31.70
C LEU A 699 -16.45 -16.39 31.67
N THR A 700 -16.43 -15.78 32.86
CA THR A 700 -16.35 -14.32 33.02
C THR A 700 -15.00 -13.97 33.62
N LEU A 701 -14.22 -13.16 32.90
CA LEU A 701 -12.93 -12.60 33.29
C LEU A 701 -13.08 -11.07 33.40
N PRO A 702 -13.41 -10.51 34.58
CA PRO A 702 -13.52 -9.06 34.76
C PRO A 702 -12.25 -8.29 34.37
N ARG A 703 -11.06 -8.88 34.63
CA ARG A 703 -9.76 -8.34 34.23
C ARG A 703 -8.72 -9.45 34.02
N LEU A 704 -8.38 -9.73 32.77
CA LEU A 704 -7.19 -10.45 32.35
C LEU A 704 -6.06 -9.45 32.11
N ASP A 705 -5.08 -9.39 33.02
CA ASP A 705 -3.96 -8.45 32.97
C ASP A 705 -2.65 -9.08 33.52
N PRO A 706 -2.01 -10.01 32.78
CA PRO A 706 -0.77 -10.65 33.22
C PRO A 706 0.38 -9.65 33.43
N ASP A 707 0.40 -8.56 32.66
CA ASP A 707 1.40 -7.51 32.78
C ASP A 707 1.19 -6.62 34.00
N GLY A 708 -0.07 -6.27 34.32
CA GLY A 708 -0.47 -5.70 35.61
C GLY A 708 -0.42 -6.68 36.78
N GLY A 709 -0.07 -7.95 36.56
CA GLY A 709 0.12 -8.97 37.60
C GLY A 709 -1.17 -9.57 38.16
N LEU A 710 -2.30 -9.49 37.43
CA LEU A 710 -3.62 -9.95 37.90
C LEU A 710 -4.40 -10.67 36.80
N ILE A 711 -4.86 -11.89 37.11
CA ILE A 711 -5.86 -12.62 36.34
C ILE A 711 -7.09 -12.80 37.23
N HIS A 712 -8.07 -11.92 37.06
CA HIS A 712 -9.34 -11.96 37.77
C HIS A 712 -10.39 -12.69 36.93
N ILE A 713 -10.81 -13.84 37.45
CA ILE A 713 -11.91 -14.67 36.98
C ILE A 713 -13.10 -14.43 37.93
N GLY A 714 -14.19 -13.89 37.41
CA GLY A 714 -15.40 -13.61 38.18
C GLY A 714 -16.32 -14.82 38.28
N LYS A 715 -16.35 -15.67 37.23
CA LYS A 715 -17.17 -16.88 37.21
C LYS A 715 -16.60 -17.92 36.25
N VAL A 716 -16.62 -19.19 36.67
CA VAL A 716 -16.52 -20.36 35.78
C VAL A 716 -17.66 -21.33 36.13
N SER A 717 -18.56 -21.61 35.19
CA SER A 717 -19.68 -22.54 35.44
C SER A 717 -20.08 -23.36 34.23
N SER A 718 -20.59 -24.59 34.47
CA SER A 718 -21.13 -25.48 33.44
C SER A 718 -22.49 -26.07 33.86
N THR A 719 -23.38 -26.34 32.90
CA THR A 719 -24.61 -27.13 33.10
C THR A 719 -24.79 -28.17 31.99
N GLY A 720 -25.42 -29.30 32.33
CA GLY A 720 -25.66 -30.40 31.40
C GLY A 720 -24.39 -30.99 30.79
N LEU A 721 -23.24 -30.83 31.45
CA LEU A 721 -21.98 -31.42 30.99
C LEU A 721 -22.09 -32.94 31.14
N ALA A 722 -21.97 -33.66 30.03
CA ALA A 722 -22.00 -35.11 29.99
C ALA A 722 -20.95 -35.65 29.02
N GLY A 723 -20.43 -36.84 29.31
CA GLY A 723 -19.48 -37.53 28.46
C GLY A 723 -19.23 -38.95 28.93
N ASP A 724 -18.34 -39.65 28.23
CA ASP A 724 -17.87 -40.97 28.62
C ASP A 724 -16.34 -41.07 28.52
N VAL A 725 -15.79 -41.94 29.36
CA VAL A 725 -14.39 -42.34 29.40
C VAL A 725 -14.35 -43.86 29.31
N THR A 726 -13.58 -44.41 28.40
CA THR A 726 -13.36 -45.84 28.28
C THR A 726 -11.88 -46.12 28.43
N ARG A 727 -11.50 -46.95 29.40
CA ARG A 727 -10.19 -47.57 29.42
C ARG A 727 -10.22 -48.80 28.50
N THR A 728 -9.39 -48.82 27.46
CA THR A 728 -9.36 -49.90 26.47
C THR A 728 -8.81 -51.19 27.08
N ALA A 729 -8.99 -52.33 26.39
CA ALA A 729 -8.41 -53.61 26.79
C ALA A 729 -6.88 -53.58 26.96
N GLU A 730 -6.21 -52.69 26.21
CA GLU A 730 -4.75 -52.46 26.26
C GLU A 730 -4.35 -51.49 27.39
N GLY A 731 -5.33 -50.84 28.03
CA GLY A 731 -5.15 -49.97 29.19
C GLY A 731 -5.11 -48.46 28.90
N TYR A 732 -5.22 -48.05 27.63
CA TYR A 732 -5.26 -46.65 27.19
C TYR A 732 -6.59 -45.98 27.56
N ILE A 733 -6.64 -44.65 27.64
CA ILE A 733 -7.86 -43.91 28.00
C ILE A 733 -8.45 -43.22 26.76
N ARG A 734 -9.62 -43.67 26.29
CA ARG A 734 -10.42 -43.01 25.26
C ARG A 734 -11.45 -42.07 25.91
N THR A 735 -11.47 -40.80 25.51
CA THR A 735 -12.46 -39.81 26.00
C THR A 735 -12.55 -38.61 25.06
N LEU A 736 -13.73 -38.00 24.92
CA LEU A 736 -13.98 -36.84 24.02
C LEU A 736 -13.59 -37.06 22.54
N GLY A 737 -13.47 -38.32 22.09
CA GLY A 737 -12.94 -38.67 20.76
C GLY A 737 -11.41 -38.76 20.68
N LEU A 738 -10.69 -38.48 21.77
CA LEU A 738 -9.23 -38.68 21.88
C LEU A 738 -8.91 -40.07 22.46
N VAL A 739 -7.73 -40.59 22.17
CA VAL A 739 -7.08 -41.71 22.86
C VAL A 739 -5.79 -41.20 23.52
N LEU A 740 -5.59 -41.57 24.79
CA LEU A 740 -4.49 -41.15 25.64
C LEU A 740 -3.71 -42.37 26.12
N GLY A 741 -2.39 -42.38 25.91
CA GLY A 741 -1.47 -43.43 26.32
C GLY A 741 -1.17 -44.51 25.27
N GLU A 742 -1.80 -44.51 24.08
CA GLU A 742 -1.39 -45.39 22.97
C GLU A 742 0.03 -44.99 22.56
N PRO A 743 1.04 -45.88 22.62
CA PRO A 743 2.39 -45.56 22.17
C PRO A 743 2.38 -45.26 20.66
N PRO A 744 3.13 -44.26 20.18
CA PRO A 744 3.07 -43.84 18.79
C PRO A 744 3.41 -45.01 17.86
N ARG A 745 2.52 -45.28 16.90
CA ARG A 745 2.69 -46.37 15.92
C ARG A 745 3.93 -46.11 15.06
N ARG A 746 5.05 -46.74 15.43
CA ARG A 746 6.23 -46.83 14.56
C ARG A 746 5.77 -47.37 13.20
N LYS A 747 6.06 -46.63 12.12
CA LYS A 747 5.93 -47.17 10.77
C LYS A 747 6.73 -48.47 10.68
N ALA A 748 6.13 -49.49 10.11
CA ALA A 748 6.79 -50.76 9.84
C ALA A 748 7.83 -50.61 8.71
N ALA A 749 9.03 -50.15 9.08
CA ALA A 749 10.24 -50.70 8.49
C ALA A 749 10.45 -52.13 9.02
N ASP A 750 11.19 -52.95 8.30
CA ASP A 750 11.54 -54.33 8.64
C ASP A 750 10.36 -55.32 8.78
N ALA A 751 9.59 -55.46 7.69
CA ALA A 751 9.13 -56.78 7.27
C ALA A 751 10.16 -57.36 6.26
N PRO A 752 10.60 -58.64 6.40
CA PRO A 752 11.75 -59.14 5.67
C PRO A 752 11.47 -59.39 4.18
N ALA A 753 12.31 -58.84 3.31
CA ALA A 753 12.25 -59.07 1.87
C ALA A 753 12.78 -60.47 1.51
N GLN A 754 11.89 -61.40 1.18
CA GLN A 754 12.24 -62.65 0.49
C GLN A 754 12.08 -62.48 -1.02
N GLY A 755 13.17 -62.65 -1.79
CA GLY A 755 13.11 -62.67 -3.25
C GLY A 755 14.28 -62.01 -3.97
N ALA A 756 15.51 -62.49 -3.76
CA ALA A 756 16.67 -62.04 -4.55
C ALA A 756 17.65 -63.20 -4.80
N ALA A 757 17.85 -63.54 -6.08
CA ALA A 757 18.90 -64.43 -6.58
C ALA A 757 19.05 -64.26 -8.11
N PRO A 758 20.24 -64.50 -8.69
CA PRO A 758 21.55 -64.12 -8.16
C PRO A 758 22.45 -63.43 -9.22
N ALA A 759 23.49 -62.73 -8.77
CA ALA A 759 24.62 -62.35 -9.62
C ALA A 759 25.95 -62.52 -8.84
N GLN A 760 26.98 -63.02 -9.51
CA GLN A 760 28.28 -63.37 -8.93
C GLN A 760 29.32 -62.29 -9.29
N GLY A 761 30.34 -62.05 -8.44
CA GLY A 761 31.34 -61.01 -8.74
C GLY A 761 32.47 -60.80 -7.71
N ALA A 762 33.28 -61.83 -7.47
CA ALA A 762 34.67 -61.81 -6.93
C ALA A 762 35.11 -60.76 -5.86
N ALA A 763 35.62 -61.27 -4.73
CA ALA A 763 36.50 -60.55 -3.79
C ALA A 763 37.99 -60.69 -4.25
N PRO A 764 39.06 -60.21 -3.55
CA PRO A 764 39.29 -60.29 -2.10
C PRO A 764 39.71 -58.98 -1.41
N ALA A 765 39.86 -59.04 -0.08
CA ALA A 765 40.43 -57.98 0.76
C ALA A 765 41.66 -58.48 1.54
N HIS A 766 42.50 -57.52 1.95
CA HIS A 766 43.56 -57.62 2.96
C HIS A 766 43.59 -56.26 3.70
N ASP A 767 43.89 -56.14 5.00
CA ASP A 767 43.85 -57.09 6.12
C ASP A 767 43.93 -56.26 7.43
N LEU A 768 44.07 -56.92 8.59
CA LEU A 768 44.47 -56.40 9.91
C LEU A 768 43.38 -55.76 10.80
N ALA A 769 43.17 -56.42 11.95
CA ALA A 769 42.59 -55.87 13.19
C ALA A 769 43.75 -55.42 14.14
N PRO A 770 43.59 -55.07 15.45
CA PRO A 770 42.74 -55.72 16.47
C PRO A 770 41.96 -54.79 17.43
N LYS A 771 41.26 -55.40 18.39
CA LYS A 771 40.56 -54.77 19.53
C LYS A 771 41.42 -54.71 20.81
N GLN A 772 41.05 -53.82 21.72
CA GLN A 772 41.03 -53.98 23.20
C GLN A 772 39.95 -52.99 23.71
N GLU A 773 38.90 -53.33 24.46
CA GLU A 773 38.77 -53.99 25.78
C GLU A 773 39.23 -53.14 26.99
N GLN A 774 38.27 -52.58 27.75
CA GLN A 774 37.97 -53.00 29.14
C GLN A 774 36.68 -52.32 29.71
N PRO A 775 36.08 -52.82 30.82
CA PRO A 775 34.74 -52.43 31.29
C PRO A 775 34.76 -51.74 32.70
N PRO A 776 33.80 -51.88 33.68
CA PRO A 776 33.25 -50.72 34.39
C PRO A 776 33.53 -50.65 35.91
N LEU A 777 33.09 -49.57 36.59
CA LEU A 777 33.10 -49.48 38.07
C LEU A 777 31.89 -48.69 38.63
N VAL A 778 31.69 -48.75 39.96
CA VAL A 778 30.39 -48.49 40.62
C VAL A 778 30.52 -47.67 41.94
N ALA A 779 29.66 -46.64 42.07
CA ALA A 779 29.10 -46.02 43.29
C ALA A 779 29.92 -45.05 44.21
N THR A 780 29.13 -44.41 45.10
CA THR A 780 29.43 -43.68 46.37
C THR A 780 29.94 -42.22 46.38
N ALA A 781 28.97 -41.30 46.57
CA ALA A 781 28.80 -40.40 47.74
C ALA A 781 29.82 -39.27 48.11
N LYS A 782 29.29 -38.03 48.04
CA LYS A 782 29.30 -36.95 49.07
C LYS A 782 30.62 -36.32 49.58
N ALA A 783 30.80 -35.03 49.27
CA ALA A 783 31.51 -34.03 50.10
C ALA A 783 30.94 -32.60 49.86
N GLU A 784 31.15 -31.70 50.83
CA GLU A 784 30.80 -30.26 50.80
C GLU A 784 32.08 -29.38 50.72
N PRO A 785 32.01 -28.03 50.57
CA PRO A 785 32.96 -27.30 49.70
C PRO A 785 33.91 -26.30 50.41
N ASP A 786 34.43 -25.37 49.58
CA ASP A 786 35.03 -24.05 49.88
C ASP A 786 36.52 -23.95 50.32
N PRO A 787 37.21 -22.82 50.04
CA PRO A 787 36.99 -21.83 48.96
C PRO A 787 38.28 -21.39 48.22
N VAL A 788 38.15 -20.60 47.14
CA VAL A 788 38.90 -19.34 46.89
C VAL A 788 38.37 -18.64 45.63
N VAL A 789 38.37 -17.30 45.63
CA VAL A 789 37.67 -16.44 44.66
C VAL A 789 38.52 -16.10 43.43
N ALA A 790 37.91 -16.17 42.24
CA ALA A 790 38.26 -15.35 41.08
C ALA A 790 36.96 -14.84 40.42
N ALA A 791 36.85 -13.53 40.17
CA ALA A 791 35.57 -12.91 39.83
C ALA A 791 35.22 -12.99 38.33
N ALA A 792 34.05 -13.56 38.02
CA ALA A 792 33.37 -13.40 36.74
C ALA A 792 32.52 -12.11 36.75
N PRO A 793 32.24 -11.49 35.57
CA PRO A 793 31.45 -10.26 35.51
C PRO A 793 30.01 -10.49 35.99
N ALA A 794 29.47 -9.50 36.71
CA ALA A 794 28.10 -9.56 37.23
C ALA A 794 27.07 -9.49 36.09
N ILE A 795 26.59 -10.65 35.65
CA ILE A 795 25.33 -10.75 34.92
C ILE A 795 24.23 -10.34 35.89
N SER A 796 23.65 -9.16 35.71
CA SER A 796 22.44 -8.75 36.43
C SER A 796 21.27 -9.61 35.98
N ILE A 797 21.11 -10.78 36.60
CA ILE A 797 19.92 -11.61 36.48
C ILE A 797 18.77 -10.78 37.05
N SER A 798 17.95 -10.21 36.16
CA SER A 798 16.70 -9.59 36.55
C SER A 798 15.88 -10.65 37.30
N ALA A 799 15.51 -10.37 38.55
CA ALA A 799 14.75 -11.31 39.35
C ALA A 799 13.47 -11.71 38.60
N PRO A 800 13.11 -13.00 38.52
CA PRO A 800 11.90 -13.42 37.83
C PRO A 800 10.70 -12.64 38.35
N LYS A 801 10.03 -11.90 37.46
CA LYS A 801 8.79 -11.19 37.80
C LYS A 801 7.83 -12.22 38.41
N PRO A 802 7.28 -11.98 39.61
CA PRO A 802 6.41 -12.96 40.24
C PRO A 802 5.21 -13.26 39.32
N PRO A 803 4.74 -14.52 39.28
CA PRO A 803 3.59 -14.88 38.46
C PRO A 803 2.38 -14.04 38.86
N PRO A 804 1.46 -13.72 37.93
CA PRO A 804 0.28 -12.92 38.26
C PRO A 804 -0.55 -13.61 39.35
N LEU A 805 -1.19 -12.82 40.21
CA LEU A 805 -2.20 -13.32 41.13
C LEU A 805 -3.40 -13.80 40.32
N VAL A 806 -3.81 -15.05 40.49
CA VAL A 806 -5.04 -15.59 39.92
C VAL A 806 -6.11 -15.55 41.01
N ARG A 807 -7.16 -14.75 40.79
CA ARG A 807 -8.32 -14.65 41.68
C ARG A 807 -9.55 -15.20 40.97
N LEU A 808 -10.31 -16.04 41.65
CA LEU A 808 -11.46 -16.77 41.12
C LEU A 808 -12.65 -16.64 42.10
N ASP A 809 -13.60 -15.77 41.81
CA ASP A 809 -14.71 -15.46 42.74
C ASP A 809 -15.73 -16.60 42.86
N GLU A 810 -16.13 -17.19 41.73
CA GLU A 810 -17.14 -18.26 41.66
C GLU A 810 -16.72 -19.41 40.73
N VAL A 811 -16.77 -20.63 41.26
CA VAL A 811 -16.77 -21.90 40.52
C VAL A 811 -18.09 -22.62 40.76
N ASP A 812 -18.78 -23.02 39.69
CA ASP A 812 -19.95 -23.88 39.74
C ASP A 812 -20.00 -24.84 38.54
N LEU A 813 -19.23 -25.93 38.60
CA LEU A 813 -19.17 -26.93 37.54
C LEU A 813 -20.15 -28.07 37.84
N ASN A 814 -21.27 -28.10 37.11
CA ASN A 814 -22.23 -29.21 37.17
C ASN A 814 -21.98 -30.20 36.00
N LEU A 815 -21.66 -31.43 36.38
CA LEU A 815 -21.44 -32.62 35.57
C LEU A 815 -22.64 -33.57 35.74
N GLU A 816 -23.49 -33.66 34.73
CA GLU A 816 -24.73 -34.44 34.78
C GLU A 816 -24.43 -35.94 34.76
N ARG A 817 -23.57 -36.40 33.84
CA ARG A 817 -23.10 -37.79 33.74
C ARG A 817 -21.66 -37.87 33.20
N LEU A 818 -20.76 -38.56 33.92
CA LEU A 818 -19.54 -39.11 33.34
C LEU A 818 -19.56 -40.63 33.50
N GLY A 819 -19.66 -41.36 32.38
CA GLY A 819 -19.47 -42.80 32.37
C GLY A 819 -17.98 -43.16 32.38
N PHE A 820 -17.60 -44.20 33.13
CA PHE A 820 -16.29 -44.83 33.09
C PHE A 820 -16.44 -46.35 32.89
N ALA A 821 -15.94 -46.86 31.77
CA ALA A 821 -15.85 -48.30 31.47
C ALA A 821 -14.38 -48.74 31.45
N ASP A 822 -14.10 -50.00 31.85
CA ASP A 822 -12.75 -50.58 31.88
C ASP A 822 -12.73 -51.90 31.11
N GLU A 823 -12.52 -51.82 29.79
CA GLU A 823 -12.49 -52.97 28.87
C GLU A 823 -11.31 -53.92 29.16
N ALA A 824 -10.29 -53.47 29.90
CA ALA A 824 -9.24 -54.34 30.44
C ALA A 824 -9.74 -55.26 31.57
N ARG A 825 -10.98 -55.06 32.06
CA ARG A 825 -11.66 -55.89 33.05
C ARG A 825 -13.16 -56.00 32.66
N PRO A 826 -13.52 -56.77 31.61
CA PRO A 826 -14.87 -56.77 31.04
C PRO A 826 -15.98 -57.24 32.01
N ASP A 827 -15.63 -57.98 33.07
CA ASP A 827 -16.55 -58.37 34.15
C ASP A 827 -16.84 -57.23 35.17
N ALA A 828 -16.14 -56.10 35.08
CA ALA A 828 -16.32 -54.96 35.98
C ALA A 828 -17.53 -54.12 35.55
N ALA A 829 -18.47 -53.89 36.48
CA ALA A 829 -19.59 -53.00 36.25
C ALA A 829 -19.10 -51.56 35.95
N PRO A 830 -19.61 -50.89 34.90
CA PRO A 830 -19.28 -49.50 34.62
C PRO A 830 -19.60 -48.59 35.80
N ILE A 831 -18.73 -47.61 36.03
CA ILE A 831 -18.89 -46.59 37.06
C ILE A 831 -19.51 -45.36 36.40
N GLU A 832 -20.61 -44.82 36.93
CA GLU A 832 -21.16 -43.54 36.47
C GLU A 832 -21.12 -42.50 37.58
N LEU A 833 -20.38 -41.42 37.36
CA LEU A 833 -20.50 -40.20 38.15
C LEU A 833 -21.76 -39.45 37.66
N ARG A 834 -22.73 -39.21 38.54
CA ARG A 834 -23.99 -38.52 38.22
C ARG A 834 -24.20 -37.30 39.11
N LYS A 835 -24.74 -36.22 38.54
CA LYS A 835 -25.10 -34.97 39.26
C LYS A 835 -23.93 -34.38 40.07
N PHE A 836 -22.70 -34.54 39.56
CA PHE A 836 -21.48 -34.10 40.23
C PHE A 836 -21.34 -32.58 40.13
N ARG A 837 -21.47 -31.88 41.25
CA ARG A 837 -21.35 -30.41 41.34
C ARG A 837 -20.12 -30.03 42.14
N LEU A 838 -19.12 -29.45 41.48
CA LEU A 838 -17.98 -28.80 42.12
C LEU A 838 -18.28 -27.31 42.30
N SER A 839 -18.23 -26.84 43.55
CA SER A 839 -18.55 -25.47 43.93
C SER A 839 -17.49 -24.87 44.83
N SER A 840 -17.15 -23.60 44.61
CA SER A 840 -16.31 -22.81 45.53
C SER A 840 -17.15 -22.24 46.68
N LEU A 841 -16.73 -22.43 47.93
CA LEU A 841 -17.43 -21.91 49.11
C LEU A 841 -17.05 -20.45 49.43
N LYS A 842 -15.87 -20.02 48.94
CA LYS A 842 -15.30 -18.67 49.03
C LYS A 842 -14.51 -18.39 47.75
N PRO A 843 -14.24 -17.12 47.40
CA PRO A 843 -13.26 -16.77 46.37
C PRO A 843 -11.92 -17.46 46.60
N VAL A 844 -11.36 -18.01 45.53
CA VAL A 844 -10.10 -18.76 45.52
C VAL A 844 -9.01 -17.85 44.97
N GLU A 845 -7.91 -17.71 45.71
CA GLU A 845 -6.74 -16.91 45.31
C GLU A 845 -5.50 -17.82 45.21
N MET A 846 -4.73 -17.66 44.13
CA MET A 846 -3.65 -18.57 43.74
C MET A 846 -2.50 -17.81 43.07
N MET A 847 -1.29 -18.38 43.10
CA MET A 847 -0.08 -17.76 42.51
C MET A 847 0.22 -16.37 43.14
N GLY A 848 0.69 -15.38 42.38
CA GLY A 848 1.10 -14.09 42.92
C GLY A 848 2.46 -14.10 43.65
N GLY A 849 3.00 -12.91 43.93
CA GLY A 849 4.28 -12.74 44.65
C GLY A 849 4.22 -13.08 46.15
N ALA A 850 3.04 -13.33 46.69
CA ALA A 850 2.79 -13.66 48.10
C ALA A 850 2.01 -14.98 48.26
N ALA A 851 2.20 -15.94 47.33
CA ALA A 851 1.44 -17.19 47.27
C ALA A 851 1.39 -17.98 48.60
N GLN A 852 2.43 -17.88 49.43
CA GLN A 852 2.54 -18.58 50.71
C GLN A 852 1.61 -18.04 51.81
N THR A 853 1.07 -16.83 51.65
CA THR A 853 0.19 -16.17 52.63
C THR A 853 -1.24 -16.01 52.13
N LEU A 854 -1.61 -16.65 51.03
CA LEU A 854 -2.97 -16.63 50.49
C LEU A 854 -3.94 -17.46 51.34
N PRO A 855 -5.24 -17.10 51.40
CA PRO A 855 -6.24 -17.89 52.10
C PRO A 855 -6.42 -19.27 51.45
N PRO A 856 -6.65 -20.34 52.24
CA PRO A 856 -6.93 -21.66 51.69
C PRO A 856 -8.18 -21.67 50.80
N ALA A 857 -8.10 -22.34 49.66
CA ALA A 857 -9.23 -22.59 48.77
C ALA A 857 -10.21 -23.56 49.44
N GLU A 858 -11.46 -23.13 49.64
CA GLU A 858 -12.53 -23.97 50.19
C GLU A 858 -13.47 -24.43 49.06
N LEU A 859 -13.43 -25.73 48.76
CA LEU A 859 -14.18 -26.36 47.68
C LEU A 859 -15.15 -27.41 48.23
N ARG A 860 -16.32 -27.55 47.58
CA ARG A 860 -17.29 -28.60 47.86
C ARG A 860 -17.64 -29.35 46.59
N LEU A 861 -17.49 -30.67 46.64
CA LEU A 861 -17.94 -31.61 45.62
C LEU A 861 -19.12 -32.42 46.18
N VAL A 862 -20.23 -32.52 45.45
CA VAL A 862 -21.38 -33.40 45.79
C VAL A 862 -21.80 -34.15 44.53
N GLY A 863 -22.17 -35.43 44.63
CA GLY A 863 -22.67 -36.22 43.51
C GLY A 863 -23.06 -37.65 43.89
N GLU A 864 -23.35 -38.49 42.90
CA GLU A 864 -23.70 -39.91 43.06
C GLU A 864 -22.72 -40.75 42.23
N ILE A 865 -22.14 -41.82 42.78
CA ILE A 865 -21.24 -42.73 42.04
C ILE A 865 -21.96 -44.06 41.87
N ALA A 866 -22.68 -44.29 40.78
CA ALA A 866 -23.30 -45.59 40.55
C ALA A 866 -22.22 -46.62 40.14
N PRO A 867 -22.24 -47.87 40.63
CA PRO A 867 -23.09 -48.43 41.69
C PRO A 867 -22.53 -48.28 43.12
N ILE A 868 -21.40 -47.62 43.30
CA ILE A 868 -20.55 -47.60 44.52
C ILE A 868 -21.13 -46.78 45.69
N ALA A 869 -21.79 -45.64 45.41
CA ALA A 869 -22.25 -44.70 46.42
C ALA A 869 -23.51 -43.94 45.96
N GLY A 870 -24.60 -44.08 46.71
CA GLY A 870 -25.86 -43.36 46.46
C GLY A 870 -25.81 -41.85 46.72
N GLU A 871 -24.86 -41.40 47.54
CA GLU A 871 -24.49 -39.99 47.75
C GLU A 871 -23.01 -39.92 48.14
N LEU A 872 -22.26 -38.99 47.55
CA LEU A 872 -20.92 -38.61 47.96
C LEU A 872 -20.88 -37.10 48.16
N ARG A 873 -20.29 -36.67 49.28
CA ARG A 873 -19.98 -35.28 49.57
C ARG A 873 -18.55 -35.15 50.10
N LEU A 874 -17.76 -34.32 49.46
CA LEU A 874 -16.40 -33.98 49.85
C LEU A 874 -16.34 -32.46 50.07
N ASP A 875 -16.13 -32.03 51.31
CA ASP A 875 -15.70 -30.68 51.63
C ASP A 875 -14.16 -30.69 51.72
N ALA A 876 -13.47 -29.83 50.97
CA ALA A 876 -12.02 -29.79 50.88
C ALA A 876 -11.47 -28.38 51.12
N THR A 877 -10.31 -28.31 51.79
CA THR A 877 -9.59 -27.06 52.10
C THR A 877 -8.14 -27.22 51.66
N LEU A 878 -7.69 -26.39 50.73
CA LEU A 878 -6.40 -26.54 50.04
C LEU A 878 -5.57 -25.25 50.13
N ALA A 879 -4.34 -25.34 50.63
CA ALA A 879 -3.34 -24.28 50.53
C ALA A 879 -2.02 -24.87 49.99
N PRO A 880 -1.93 -25.13 48.67
CA PRO A 880 -0.80 -25.85 48.08
C PRO A 880 0.48 -25.02 47.96
N TRP A 881 0.40 -23.68 48.10
CA TRP A 881 1.57 -22.79 48.15
C TRP A 881 1.98 -22.37 49.57
N ALA A 882 1.21 -22.75 50.61
CA ALA A 882 1.63 -22.55 51.99
C ALA A 882 2.90 -23.37 52.29
N ASN A 883 3.61 -23.02 53.37
CA ASN A 883 4.79 -23.75 53.81
C ASN A 883 4.61 -24.22 55.28
N PRO A 884 4.38 -25.52 55.54
CA PRO A 884 4.19 -26.61 54.56
C PRO A 884 2.87 -26.47 53.78
N ALA A 885 2.81 -27.08 52.59
CA ALA A 885 1.59 -27.15 51.80
C ALA A 885 0.54 -28.01 52.53
N THR A 886 -0.72 -27.55 52.57
CA THR A 886 -1.78 -28.26 53.30
C THR A 886 -2.96 -28.65 52.42
N LEU A 887 -3.50 -29.83 52.70
CA LEU A 887 -4.72 -30.37 52.13
C LEU A 887 -5.52 -31.03 53.27
N ARG A 888 -6.75 -30.57 53.47
CA ARG A 888 -7.75 -31.20 54.34
C ARG A 888 -8.95 -31.63 53.48
N MET A 889 -9.47 -32.82 53.75
CA MET A 889 -10.59 -33.42 53.03
C MET A 889 -11.53 -34.09 54.03
N ASP A 890 -12.73 -33.54 54.20
CA ASP A 890 -13.80 -34.11 55.01
C ASP A 890 -14.81 -34.81 54.06
N LEU A 891 -14.62 -36.12 53.89
CA LEU A 891 -15.43 -36.97 53.01
C LEU A 891 -16.61 -37.61 53.76
N LYS A 892 -17.78 -37.62 53.14
CA LYS A 892 -19.00 -38.32 53.55
C LYS A 892 -19.56 -39.13 52.39
N VAL A 893 -20.01 -40.34 52.67
CA VAL A 893 -20.59 -41.27 51.69
C VAL A 893 -21.84 -41.90 52.30
N SER A 894 -22.95 -41.89 51.58
CA SER A 894 -24.23 -42.46 52.01
C SER A 894 -24.66 -43.56 51.02
N ARG A 895 -25.11 -44.71 51.56
CA ARG A 895 -25.45 -45.93 50.79
C ARG A 895 -24.30 -46.44 49.91
N LEU A 896 -23.39 -47.17 50.58
CA LEU A 896 -22.55 -48.20 49.96
C LEU A 896 -23.38 -49.47 49.69
#